data_AF-A0A662NTY7-F1
#
_entry.id   AF-A0A662NTY7-F1
#
_cell.length_a   1.000
_cell.length_b   1.000
_cell.length_c   1.000
_cell.angle_alpha   90.00
_cell.angle_beta   90.00
_cell.angle_gamma   90.00
#
_symmetry.space_group_name_H-M   'P 1'
#
loop_
_entity.id
_entity.type
_entity.pdbx_description
1 polymer ?
#
loop_
_entity_poly.entity_id
_entity_poly.type
_entity_poly.pdbx_seq_one_letter_code
_entity_poly.pdbx_strand_id
1 'polypeptide(L)'
;MDRVAREVQFRYIENLLGVSLPNSYRDFLLERGAAVIDGFKILGLPTKETRSWKIKSVLEGTQILRWKRPELSKNLVAISIRGTKALCLVLREENETDTPLVEVDLKDNSEPKPLGKTFREWMELHEIVSKRFSIAWNRIKARQEEAKRQRGSGVWKWSTIINRVRDYVIGVAAFRYNDLYGCLEVDEFYPIDQPHLKKGAAIRILLNEIFSRARDYSGSLKVIFTKDAREDEIGRVPPELQDIPSRREPRPVPQELVDLATKYGVSFKEAERGIISHKEGVDLWFSLLDLPPPVRERIYELEEAGYLSREIIAEIVATGIWSREEVIWIFQNASRPEALLLGTDLPEDRLFYADSLYWGRAVLLAVRFQQAIMAELTGSLSLEEIEKREERYTLEPMENAWILRCNRKFQLPPSWMYDGSGIEVEAGEPILLLPRPTFPSRIERDKKWIGEEIKFLKNLKGEIRVRCLLLSYEFVTPDYNENLEEIREMVRRAARAGVTILFAPTRMELYLDEEVRKRMRRARKLKHFPQRKGALKLQILDVPSQWWDPSRSSLTSRRIRNASESAELFAEQLVQGRDIPQHRMEFSLMCEVIEREALKNCRIAAEVEGEDSRELIEALQHREDIYHGVTFPYVKPDDMPQFLRKLQNRKLLSIFKRIEGGAVITTKPWEKSPAPFTRKVRAIDRPFPLPQGVKERIDRKVAERKEERKYVSSWRTIDRAHNILQQALSEGIPLSMASFGGRIRSAVFIETIKDYVYSAKGIEPRTLPIAYSDGSEGEPFPLFSLPEIERPKGRFFLYPVSLVSLRHMDVDRVTERALVRNREIQLCETAAEQEMMAFRRTCECIDELIKVLKGEVGKEEVSLGLRAFLMMKPELLEEEWDGLEMHIYHATGLEPAGVGAYRAVLEMLKRYRGQLIVVPRIFSRGEYRPAEEWY
;
A
#
# COMPACT_ATOMS: atom_id res chain seq x y z
N MET A 1 39.11 41.90 -7.28
CA MET A 1 40.14 42.03 -8.34
C MET A 1 39.58 43.06 -9.30
N ASP A 2 40.35 44.08 -9.64
CA ASP A 2 39.89 45.15 -10.55
C ASP A 2 39.52 44.56 -11.92
N ARG A 3 38.52 45.11 -12.61
CA ARG A 3 38.04 44.65 -13.93
C ARG A 3 39.18 44.61 -14.93
N VAL A 4 40.09 45.58 -14.85
CA VAL A 4 41.32 45.66 -15.67
C VAL A 4 42.25 44.46 -15.42
N ALA A 5 42.43 44.05 -14.16
CA ALA A 5 43.25 42.89 -13.83
C ALA A 5 42.62 41.56 -14.31
N ARG A 6 41.27 41.46 -14.27
CA ARG A 6 40.56 40.31 -14.84
C ARG A 6 40.67 40.23 -16.35
N GLU A 7 40.60 41.37 -17.05
CA GLU A 7 40.78 41.45 -18.50
C GLU A 7 42.19 40.98 -18.94
N VAL A 8 43.23 41.36 -18.21
CA VAL A 8 44.61 40.89 -18.47
C VAL A 8 44.72 39.37 -18.25
N GLN A 9 44.16 38.85 -17.15
CA GLN A 9 44.18 37.40 -16.87
C GLN A 9 43.38 36.60 -17.89
N PHE A 10 42.25 37.13 -18.35
CA PHE A 10 41.41 36.53 -19.38
C PHE A 10 42.18 36.40 -20.70
N ARG A 11 42.77 37.49 -21.21
CA ARG A 11 43.57 37.45 -22.45
C ARG A 11 44.75 36.49 -22.35
N TYR A 12 45.37 36.40 -21.17
CA TYR A 12 46.41 35.43 -20.91
C TYR A 12 45.91 33.98 -21.03
N ILE A 13 44.71 33.68 -20.54
CA ILE A 13 44.11 32.34 -20.67
C ILE A 13 43.76 32.04 -22.13
N GLU A 14 43.19 32.97 -22.89
CA GLU A 14 42.91 32.78 -24.33
C GLU A 14 44.19 32.45 -25.11
N ASN A 15 45.26 33.21 -24.87
CA ASN A 15 46.57 32.98 -25.47
C ASN A 15 47.15 31.60 -25.12
N LEU A 16 47.03 31.17 -23.85
CA LEU A 16 47.51 29.86 -23.42
C LEU A 16 46.66 28.70 -23.96
N LEU A 17 45.35 28.88 -24.08
CA LEU A 17 44.46 27.87 -24.62
C LEU A 17 44.52 27.82 -26.16
N GLY A 18 44.95 28.91 -26.80
CA GLY A 18 45.01 29.07 -28.25
C GLY A 18 43.61 29.20 -28.87
N VAL A 19 42.68 29.85 -28.18
CA VAL A 19 41.28 29.97 -28.57
C VAL A 19 40.71 31.35 -28.25
N SER A 20 39.69 31.78 -28.99
CA SER A 20 38.89 32.97 -28.68
C SER A 20 37.61 32.53 -27.96
N LEU A 21 37.36 33.07 -26.77
CA LEU A 21 36.20 32.76 -25.96
C LEU A 21 35.01 33.66 -26.36
N PRO A 22 33.77 33.13 -26.34
CA PRO A 22 32.60 33.90 -26.74
C PRO A 22 32.34 35.04 -25.76
N ASN A 23 31.72 36.13 -26.24
CA ASN A 23 31.40 37.30 -25.43
C ASN A 23 30.58 36.93 -24.18
N SER A 24 29.59 36.03 -24.30
CA SER A 24 28.79 35.56 -23.16
C SER A 24 29.63 34.98 -22.00
N TYR A 25 30.66 34.18 -22.32
CA TYR A 25 31.55 33.60 -21.32
C TYR A 25 32.57 34.61 -20.81
N ARG A 26 33.07 35.48 -21.69
CA ARG A 26 33.94 36.59 -21.31
C ARG A 26 33.26 37.51 -20.30
N ASP A 27 32.02 37.88 -20.53
CA ASP A 27 31.23 38.71 -19.61
C ASP A 27 31.13 38.04 -18.23
N PHE A 28 30.84 36.73 -18.19
CA PHE A 28 30.85 35.95 -16.96
C PHE A 28 32.21 35.98 -16.23
N LEU A 29 33.32 35.81 -16.95
CA LEU A 29 34.67 35.86 -16.37
C LEU A 29 35.01 37.25 -15.82
N LEU A 30 34.59 38.31 -16.49
CA LEU A 30 34.82 39.68 -16.05
C LEU A 30 33.98 40.05 -14.83
N GLU A 31 32.72 39.63 -14.80
CA GLU A 31 31.79 39.93 -13.71
C GLU A 31 32.03 39.06 -12.47
N ARG A 32 32.06 37.74 -12.66
CA ARG A 32 32.09 36.76 -11.55
C ARG A 32 33.45 36.09 -11.41
N GLY A 33 34.20 35.95 -12.50
CA GLY A 33 35.48 35.24 -12.52
C GLY A 33 35.29 33.74 -12.53
N ALA A 34 34.71 33.18 -11.46
CA ALA A 34 34.26 31.81 -11.34
C ALA A 34 33.13 31.77 -10.29
N ALA A 35 32.18 30.85 -10.41
CA ALA A 35 31.02 30.82 -9.51
C ALA A 35 30.46 29.40 -9.35
N VAL A 36 29.74 29.17 -8.25
CA VAL A 36 28.87 27.99 -8.11
C VAL A 36 27.45 28.37 -8.49
N ILE A 37 26.90 27.76 -9.54
CA ILE A 37 25.56 28.04 -10.05
C ILE A 37 24.78 26.73 -10.11
N ASP A 38 23.67 26.65 -9.38
CA ASP A 38 22.86 25.43 -9.29
C ASP A 38 23.69 24.16 -8.94
N GLY A 39 24.66 24.33 -8.04
CA GLY A 39 25.60 23.27 -7.64
C GLY A 39 26.71 22.96 -8.66
N PHE A 40 26.74 23.59 -9.83
CA PHE A 40 27.82 23.49 -10.80
C PHE A 40 28.93 24.48 -10.47
N LYS A 41 30.16 23.96 -10.34
CA LYS A 41 31.38 24.78 -10.22
C LYS A 41 31.80 25.25 -11.62
N ILE A 42 31.34 26.43 -12.01
CA ILE A 42 31.71 27.03 -13.29
C ILE A 42 33.12 27.59 -13.15
N LEU A 43 34.04 26.88 -13.80
CA LEU A 43 35.45 27.22 -13.90
C LEU A 43 35.60 28.55 -14.62
N GLY A 44 36.67 29.26 -14.31
CA GLY A 44 36.97 30.54 -14.93
C GLY A 44 38.29 31.07 -14.43
N LEU A 45 38.34 32.34 -14.04
CA LEU A 45 39.54 32.93 -13.44
C LEU A 45 39.74 32.39 -12.00
N PRO A 46 40.99 32.14 -11.56
CA PRO A 46 41.25 31.78 -10.17
C PRO A 46 40.74 32.87 -9.20
N THR A 47 39.80 32.52 -8.33
CA THR A 47 39.28 33.42 -7.29
C THR A 47 39.62 32.91 -5.89
N LYS A 48 39.25 33.66 -4.84
CA LYS A 48 39.39 33.16 -3.46
C LYS A 48 38.55 31.90 -3.23
N GLU A 49 37.37 31.82 -3.85
CA GLU A 49 36.45 30.68 -3.72
C GLU A 49 37.02 29.43 -4.39
N THR A 50 37.65 29.56 -5.56
CA THR A 50 38.21 28.40 -6.28
C THR A 50 39.44 27.79 -5.61
N ARG A 51 40.04 28.43 -4.60
CA ARG A 51 41.16 27.85 -3.83
C ARG A 51 40.79 26.54 -3.14
N SER A 52 39.52 26.41 -2.75
CA SER A 52 38.96 25.21 -2.14
C SER A 52 38.53 24.15 -3.16
N TRP A 53 38.54 24.47 -4.46
CA TRP A 53 38.12 23.55 -5.50
C TRP A 53 39.29 22.67 -5.92
N LYS A 54 38.98 21.42 -6.30
CA LYS A 54 39.98 20.50 -6.85
C LYS A 54 40.58 21.01 -8.16
N ILE A 55 39.79 21.74 -8.93
CA ILE A 55 40.18 22.36 -10.20
C ILE A 55 39.90 23.85 -10.06
N LYS A 56 40.94 24.66 -10.20
CA LYS A 56 40.96 26.05 -9.74
C LYS A 56 40.65 27.05 -10.84
N SER A 57 40.77 26.66 -12.11
CA SER A 57 40.58 27.53 -13.26
C SER A 57 40.08 26.80 -14.51
N VAL A 58 39.55 27.56 -15.46
CA VAL A 58 39.17 27.05 -16.81
C VAL A 58 40.38 26.51 -17.58
N LEU A 59 41.57 27.11 -17.38
CA LEU A 59 42.82 26.64 -17.97
C LEU A 59 43.16 25.23 -17.50
N GLU A 60 43.15 25.02 -16.17
CA GLU A 60 43.42 23.72 -15.55
C GLU A 60 42.38 22.68 -15.98
N GLY A 61 41.10 23.04 -15.98
CA GLY A 61 40.03 22.16 -16.44
C GLY A 61 40.20 21.76 -17.91
N THR A 62 40.52 22.72 -18.78
CA THR A 62 40.71 22.45 -20.21
C THR A 62 41.97 21.64 -20.48
N GLN A 63 43.03 21.83 -19.69
CA GLN A 63 44.23 20.98 -19.75
C GLN A 63 43.92 19.54 -19.34
N ILE A 64 43.11 19.34 -18.29
CA ILE A 64 42.65 18.01 -17.89
C ILE A 64 41.82 17.37 -19.01
N LEU A 65 40.89 18.11 -19.61
CA LEU A 65 40.11 17.64 -20.77
C LEU A 65 41.03 17.20 -21.91
N ARG A 66 41.96 18.07 -22.35
CA ARG A 66 42.90 17.77 -23.45
C ARG A 66 43.85 16.62 -23.12
N TRP A 67 44.21 16.43 -21.86
CA TRP A 67 45.04 15.30 -21.43
C TRP A 67 44.26 13.99 -21.43
N LYS A 68 43.01 14.00 -20.96
CA LYS A 68 42.15 12.81 -20.87
C LYS A 68 41.54 12.40 -22.22
N ARG A 69 41.28 13.37 -23.09
CA ARG A 69 40.61 13.22 -24.39
C ARG A 69 41.41 13.96 -25.49
N PRO A 70 42.67 13.56 -25.78
CA PRO A 70 43.55 14.27 -26.71
C PRO A 70 43.08 14.28 -28.16
N GLU A 71 42.17 13.37 -28.52
CA GLU A 71 41.56 13.26 -29.84
C GLU A 71 40.44 14.29 -30.09
N LEU A 72 39.94 14.93 -29.05
CA LEU A 72 38.89 15.95 -29.19
C LEU A 72 39.46 17.28 -29.72
N SER A 73 38.60 18.04 -30.41
CA SER A 73 38.97 19.34 -30.97
C SER A 73 39.54 20.28 -29.90
N LYS A 74 40.64 20.97 -30.25
CA LYS A 74 41.24 22.02 -29.40
C LYS A 74 40.27 23.18 -29.13
N ASN A 75 39.21 23.29 -29.93
CA ASN A 75 38.15 24.29 -29.78
C ASN A 75 37.15 23.95 -28.66
N LEU A 76 37.33 22.84 -27.94
CA LEU A 76 36.57 22.56 -26.72
C LEU A 76 37.27 23.16 -25.51
N VAL A 77 36.54 23.97 -24.74
CA VAL A 77 37.00 24.57 -23.48
C VAL A 77 36.15 24.07 -22.34
N ALA A 78 36.78 23.41 -21.35
CA ALA A 78 36.07 22.84 -20.21
C ALA A 78 35.71 23.93 -19.18
N ILE A 79 34.42 24.17 -18.98
CA ILE A 79 33.89 25.17 -18.06
C ILE A 79 33.36 24.56 -16.77
N SER A 80 33.21 23.25 -16.67
CA SER A 80 32.90 22.54 -15.43
C SER A 80 33.31 21.09 -15.56
N ILE A 81 33.84 20.49 -14.48
CA ILE A 81 34.20 19.06 -14.44
C ILE A 81 33.58 18.44 -13.19
N ARG A 82 32.79 17.39 -13.39
CA ARG A 82 32.10 16.67 -12.33
C ARG A 82 32.25 15.16 -12.51
N GLY A 83 33.02 14.54 -11.63
CA GLY A 83 33.28 13.11 -11.70
C GLY A 83 34.02 12.78 -13.00
N THR A 84 33.36 12.04 -13.89
CA THR A 84 33.91 11.65 -15.20
C THR A 84 33.45 12.55 -16.33
N LYS A 85 32.63 13.57 -16.08
CA LYS A 85 32.05 14.40 -17.14
C LYS A 85 32.60 15.81 -17.12
N ALA A 86 32.82 16.39 -18.29
CA ALA A 86 33.20 17.77 -18.49
C ALA A 86 32.15 18.50 -19.33
N LEU A 87 31.67 19.62 -18.84
CA LEU A 87 30.84 20.55 -19.61
C LEU A 87 31.77 21.49 -20.37
N CYS A 88 31.61 21.55 -21.69
CA CYS A 88 32.53 22.28 -22.56
C CYS A 88 31.80 23.25 -23.50
N LEU A 89 32.46 24.38 -23.77
CA LEU A 89 32.11 25.32 -24.83
C LEU A 89 32.57 24.77 -26.18
N VAL A 90 31.77 24.94 -27.24
CA VAL A 90 32.14 24.52 -28.61
C VAL A 90 32.51 25.73 -29.47
N LEU A 91 33.79 26.10 -29.45
CA LEU A 91 34.24 27.29 -30.14
C LEU A 91 34.23 27.06 -31.66
N ARG A 92 33.58 27.95 -32.40
CA ARG A 92 33.56 28.01 -33.88
C ARG A 92 33.97 29.42 -34.29
N GLU A 93 34.61 29.55 -35.45
CA GLU A 93 35.10 30.85 -35.95
C GLU A 93 33.98 31.89 -36.14
N GLU A 94 32.71 31.47 -36.28
CA GLU A 94 31.55 32.34 -36.51
C GLU A 94 30.75 32.72 -35.24
N ASN A 95 31.09 32.16 -34.07
CA ASN A 95 30.29 32.25 -32.84
C ASN A 95 30.83 33.28 -31.83
N GLU A 96 31.05 34.53 -32.25
CA GLU A 96 31.65 35.56 -31.39
C GLU A 96 30.76 35.96 -30.20
N THR A 97 29.44 35.90 -30.35
CA THR A 97 28.51 36.40 -29.33
C THR A 97 28.22 35.37 -28.22
N ASP A 98 28.01 34.12 -28.60
CA ASP A 98 27.69 33.01 -27.71
C ASP A 98 27.99 31.67 -28.35
N THR A 99 28.05 30.59 -27.57
CA THR A 99 28.47 29.27 -28.07
C THR A 99 27.63 28.12 -27.51
N PRO A 100 27.35 27.06 -28.29
CA PRO A 100 26.73 25.84 -27.81
C PRO A 100 27.56 25.14 -26.72
N LEU A 101 26.86 24.41 -25.85
CA LEU A 101 27.47 23.53 -24.86
C LEU A 101 27.38 22.06 -25.24
N VAL A 102 28.45 21.32 -24.92
CA VAL A 102 28.53 19.86 -25.01
C VAL A 102 28.96 19.26 -23.68
N GLU A 103 28.44 18.07 -23.37
CA GLU A 103 28.93 17.22 -22.30
C GLU A 103 29.90 16.19 -22.88
N VAL A 104 31.10 16.11 -22.30
CA VAL A 104 32.16 15.18 -22.69
C VAL A 104 32.39 14.20 -21.55
N ASP A 105 32.40 12.90 -21.85
CA ASP A 105 32.89 11.90 -20.91
C ASP A 105 34.42 11.85 -20.96
N LEU A 106 35.09 11.97 -19.82
CA LEU A 106 36.55 11.97 -19.67
C LEU A 106 37.13 10.56 -19.53
N LYS A 107 36.29 9.53 -19.41
CA LYS A 107 36.70 8.11 -19.34
C LYS A 107 36.33 7.33 -20.59
N ASP A 108 35.25 7.71 -21.26
CA ASP A 108 34.81 7.11 -22.52
C ASP A 108 35.23 7.99 -23.71
N ASN A 109 35.57 7.37 -24.83
CA ASN A 109 35.87 8.05 -26.10
C ASN A 109 34.61 8.41 -26.89
N SER A 110 33.43 8.35 -26.27
CA SER A 110 32.16 8.76 -26.86
C SER A 110 32.23 10.18 -27.41
N GLU A 111 31.49 10.44 -28.48
CA GLU A 111 31.37 11.78 -29.05
C GLU A 111 30.79 12.78 -28.03
N PRO A 112 31.22 14.06 -28.06
CA PRO A 112 30.63 15.09 -27.22
C PRO A 112 29.12 15.21 -27.42
N LYS A 113 28.34 15.07 -26.35
CA LYS A 113 26.88 15.11 -26.40
C LYS A 113 26.38 16.56 -26.35
N PRO A 114 25.70 17.08 -27.38
CA PRO A 114 25.17 18.44 -27.36
C PRO A 114 24.08 18.58 -26.30
N LEU A 115 24.10 19.71 -25.58
CA LEU A 115 23.05 20.05 -24.61
C LEU A 115 21.89 20.83 -25.23
N GLY A 116 22.02 21.27 -26.49
CA GLY A 116 21.00 22.03 -27.20
C GLY A 116 20.75 23.42 -26.61
N LYS A 117 21.74 23.98 -25.89
CA LYS A 117 21.71 25.33 -25.31
C LYS A 117 23.05 26.01 -25.52
N THR A 118 23.02 27.33 -25.64
CA THR A 118 24.24 28.13 -25.57
C THR A 118 24.70 28.36 -24.12
N PHE A 119 25.91 28.90 -23.92
CA PHE A 119 26.39 29.24 -22.59
C PHE A 119 25.48 30.27 -21.90
N ARG A 120 25.03 31.32 -22.62
CA ARG A 120 24.10 32.31 -22.06
C ARG A 120 22.77 31.68 -21.65
N GLU A 121 22.13 30.93 -22.54
CA GLU A 121 20.86 30.26 -22.26
C GLU A 121 20.97 29.27 -21.08
N TRP A 122 22.12 28.58 -20.98
CA TRP A 122 22.40 27.69 -19.86
C TRP A 122 22.55 28.47 -18.55
N MET A 123 23.31 29.56 -18.56
CA MET A 123 23.48 30.43 -17.39
C MET A 123 22.16 31.02 -16.92
N GLU A 124 21.38 31.61 -17.83
CA GLU A 124 20.08 32.20 -17.52
C GLU A 124 19.13 31.16 -16.91
N LEU A 125 19.06 29.96 -17.50
CA LEU A 125 18.29 28.85 -16.93
C LEU A 125 18.73 28.51 -15.51
N HIS A 126 20.03 28.29 -15.28
CA HIS A 126 20.52 27.85 -13.97
C HIS A 126 20.48 28.96 -12.92
N GLU A 127 20.49 30.23 -13.31
CA GLU A 127 20.20 31.36 -12.44
C GLU A 127 18.73 31.41 -12.02
N ILE A 128 17.81 31.20 -12.97
CA ILE A 128 16.37 31.08 -12.67
C ILE A 128 16.13 29.91 -11.70
N VAL A 129 16.73 28.74 -11.97
CA VAL A 129 16.66 27.56 -11.11
C VAL A 129 17.25 27.85 -9.73
N SER A 130 18.44 28.46 -9.64
CA SER A 130 19.09 28.82 -8.38
C SER A 130 18.27 29.82 -7.55
N LYS A 131 17.67 30.82 -8.20
CA LYS A 131 16.76 31.79 -7.57
C LYS A 131 15.52 31.07 -7.04
N ARG A 132 14.89 30.22 -7.85
CA ARG A 132 13.70 29.45 -7.45
C ARG A 132 13.99 28.48 -6.31
N PHE A 133 15.13 27.79 -6.35
CA PHE A 133 15.61 26.92 -5.28
C PHE A 133 15.84 27.72 -3.99
N SER A 134 16.47 28.89 -4.07
CA SER A 134 16.70 29.75 -2.91
C SER A 134 15.39 30.19 -2.24
N ILE A 135 14.37 30.53 -3.05
CA ILE A 135 13.01 30.85 -2.56
C ILE A 135 12.40 29.63 -1.87
N ALA A 136 12.42 28.47 -2.54
CA ALA A 136 11.88 27.23 -1.98
C ALA A 136 12.57 26.88 -0.66
N TRP A 137 13.90 27.00 -0.60
CA TRP A 137 14.69 26.72 0.57
C TRP A 137 14.42 27.69 1.74
N ASN A 138 14.23 28.97 1.44
CA ASN A 138 13.81 29.96 2.45
C ASN A 138 12.45 29.59 3.05
N ARG A 139 11.48 29.17 2.22
CA ARG A 139 10.17 28.68 2.69
C ARG A 139 10.31 27.43 3.55
N ILE A 140 11.07 26.42 3.10
CA ILE A 140 11.34 25.21 3.90
C ILE A 140 11.86 25.60 5.30
N LYS A 141 12.86 26.49 5.38
CA LYS A 141 13.39 26.97 6.66
C LYS A 141 12.34 27.69 7.50
N ALA A 142 11.56 28.58 6.90
CA ALA A 142 10.50 29.31 7.61
C ALA A 142 9.46 28.33 8.20
N ARG A 143 9.05 27.33 7.42
CA ARG A 143 8.09 26.29 7.85
C ARG A 143 8.66 25.39 8.95
N GLN A 144 9.95 25.05 8.89
CA GLN A 144 10.65 24.34 9.98
C GLN A 144 10.65 25.14 11.29
N GLU A 145 10.92 26.46 11.23
CA GLU A 145 10.87 27.32 12.42
C GLU A 145 9.45 27.46 12.98
N GLU A 146 8.43 27.58 12.13
CA GLU A 146 7.03 27.54 12.57
C GLU A 146 6.68 26.24 13.30
N ALA A 147 7.09 25.09 12.75
CA ALA A 147 6.85 23.79 13.35
C ALA A 147 7.53 23.62 14.72
N LYS A 148 8.72 24.23 14.92
CA LYS A 148 9.44 24.28 16.21
C LYS A 148 8.73 25.15 17.25
N ARG A 149 8.14 26.28 16.84
CA ARG A 149 7.40 27.19 17.75
C ARG A 149 6.10 26.58 18.27
N GLN A 150 5.46 25.72 17.49
CA GLN A 150 4.24 25.02 17.90
C GLN A 150 4.58 23.93 18.94
N ARG A 151 3.80 23.80 20.04
CA ARG A 151 3.96 22.71 21.02
C ARG A 151 3.26 21.43 20.53
N GLY A 152 3.79 20.26 20.89
CA GLY A 152 3.25 18.93 20.57
C GLY A 152 3.81 18.31 19.28
N SER A 153 3.36 17.12 18.92
CA SER A 153 3.57 16.49 17.60
C SER A 153 2.20 16.34 16.94
N GLY A 154 2.08 16.71 15.66
CA GLY A 154 0.79 16.69 14.98
C GLY A 154 0.89 16.97 13.49
N VAL A 155 -0.04 16.42 12.72
CA VAL A 155 -0.09 16.56 11.25
C VAL A 155 -0.41 17.99 10.77
N TRP A 156 -0.89 18.88 11.66
CA TRP A 156 -1.09 20.31 11.39
C TRP A 156 0.21 21.12 11.47
N LYS A 157 1.29 20.53 12.00
CA LYS A 157 2.61 21.11 11.91
C LYS A 157 3.13 20.95 10.48
N TRP A 158 3.93 21.93 10.05
CA TRP A 158 4.64 21.80 8.79
C TRP A 158 5.59 20.60 8.83
N SER A 159 5.36 19.67 7.92
CA SER A 159 6.28 18.62 7.54
C SER A 159 7.03 19.08 6.30
N THR A 160 8.35 19.12 6.39
CA THR A 160 9.20 19.48 5.26
C THR A 160 9.96 18.26 4.77
N ILE A 161 9.94 18.02 3.46
CA ILE A 161 10.70 16.96 2.82
C ILE A 161 11.81 17.56 1.97
N ILE A 162 12.96 16.89 1.98
CA ILE A 162 14.10 17.20 1.11
C ILE A 162 14.52 15.88 0.49
N ASN A 163 14.01 15.61 -0.70
CA ASN A 163 14.33 14.39 -1.41
C ASN A 163 15.70 14.53 -2.05
N ARG A 164 16.59 13.59 -1.74
CA ARG A 164 17.95 13.55 -2.24
C ARG A 164 18.24 12.24 -2.94
N VAL A 165 18.98 12.32 -4.02
CA VAL A 165 19.61 11.16 -4.66
C VAL A 165 21.10 11.42 -4.62
N ARG A 166 21.84 10.63 -3.83
CA ARG A 166 23.26 10.89 -3.52
C ARG A 166 23.44 12.30 -2.93
N ASP A 167 24.32 13.11 -3.52
CA ASP A 167 24.61 14.48 -3.10
C ASP A 167 23.67 15.55 -3.71
N TYR A 168 22.61 15.14 -4.41
CA TYR A 168 21.76 16.06 -5.17
C TYR A 168 20.38 16.17 -4.54
N VAL A 169 19.86 17.39 -4.43
CA VAL A 169 18.46 17.60 -4.09
C VAL A 169 17.65 17.49 -5.37
N ILE A 170 16.66 16.61 -5.35
CA ILE A 170 15.77 16.33 -6.50
C ILE A 170 14.36 16.89 -6.26
N GLY A 171 14.08 17.32 -5.03
CA GLY A 171 12.83 17.98 -4.72
C GLY A 171 12.76 18.46 -3.29
N VAL A 172 12.06 19.58 -3.08
CA VAL A 172 11.71 20.08 -1.75
C VAL A 172 10.22 20.36 -1.69
N ALA A 173 9.60 20.04 -0.56
CA ALA A 173 8.22 20.42 -0.31
C ALA A 173 7.96 20.69 1.17
N ALA A 174 6.97 21.54 1.44
CA ALA A 174 6.45 21.79 2.77
C ALA A 174 4.94 21.63 2.73
N PHE A 175 4.41 20.76 3.60
CA PHE A 175 3.00 20.47 3.67
C PHE A 175 2.55 20.24 5.10
N ARG A 176 1.26 20.41 5.34
CA ARG A 176 0.57 20.08 6.58
C ARG A 176 -0.86 19.69 6.28
N TYR A 177 -1.53 19.09 7.24
CA TYR A 177 -2.98 19.01 7.20
C TYR A 177 -3.60 20.39 7.46
N ASN A 178 -4.51 20.82 6.58
CA ASN A 178 -5.34 22.00 6.81
C ASN A 178 -6.72 21.59 7.27
N ASP A 179 -7.03 22.08 8.46
CA ASP A 179 -8.11 21.63 9.29
C ASP A 179 -9.44 22.30 8.87
N LEU A 180 -9.37 23.51 8.32
CA LEU A 180 -10.47 24.27 7.74
C LEU A 180 -10.98 23.66 6.43
N TYR A 181 -10.05 23.25 5.55
CA TYR A 181 -10.38 22.71 4.22
C TYR A 181 -10.49 21.18 4.19
N GLY A 182 -10.10 20.51 5.27
CA GLY A 182 -10.16 19.05 5.40
C GLY A 182 -9.22 18.31 4.45
N CYS A 183 -8.08 18.90 4.10
CA CYS A 183 -7.20 18.38 3.04
C CYS A 183 -5.72 18.66 3.32
N LEU A 184 -4.83 18.24 2.42
CA LEU A 184 -3.42 18.59 2.51
C LEU A 184 -3.18 20.01 2.00
N GLU A 185 -2.60 20.86 2.84
CA GLU A 185 -2.10 22.18 2.44
C GLU A 185 -0.61 22.09 2.14
N VAL A 186 -0.25 22.60 0.97
CA VAL A 186 1.11 22.58 0.43
C VAL A 186 1.55 24.03 0.26
N ASP A 187 2.56 24.42 1.02
CA ASP A 187 3.12 25.77 0.95
C ASP A 187 4.23 25.85 -0.10
N GLU A 188 5.01 24.79 -0.21
CA GLU A 188 6.09 24.70 -1.17
C GLU A 188 6.08 23.34 -1.84
N PHE A 189 6.20 23.35 -3.17
CA PHE A 189 6.38 22.18 -4.02
C PHE A 189 7.35 22.58 -5.12
N TYR A 190 8.56 22.03 -5.06
CA TYR A 190 9.57 22.35 -6.05
C TYR A 190 10.34 21.10 -6.48
N PRO A 191 9.94 20.49 -7.60
CA PRO A 191 10.74 19.44 -8.23
C PRO A 191 11.97 20.04 -8.89
N ILE A 192 13.11 19.36 -8.74
CA ILE A 192 14.38 19.80 -9.31
C ILE A 192 14.84 18.73 -10.29
N ASP A 193 14.61 18.98 -11.58
CA ASP A 193 15.06 18.08 -12.64
C ASP A 193 16.59 18.09 -12.70
N GLN A 194 17.18 16.94 -12.37
CA GLN A 194 18.62 16.75 -12.43
C GLN A 194 19.03 16.10 -13.75
N PRO A 195 20.18 16.46 -14.36
CA PRO A 195 20.60 15.91 -15.66
C PRO A 195 20.77 14.38 -15.71
N HIS A 196 21.05 13.77 -14.56
CA HIS A 196 21.24 12.32 -14.42
C HIS A 196 19.94 11.57 -14.11
N LEU A 197 18.82 12.29 -13.93
CA LEU A 197 17.50 11.69 -13.78
C LEU A 197 16.74 11.74 -15.10
N LYS A 198 15.86 10.76 -15.32
CA LYS A 198 14.91 10.80 -16.42
C LYS A 198 14.04 12.05 -16.26
N LYS A 199 13.84 12.81 -17.34
CA LYS A 199 13.00 14.02 -17.35
C LYS A 199 11.64 13.71 -16.71
N GLY A 200 11.25 14.52 -15.72
CA GLY A 200 9.99 14.35 -14.99
C GLY A 200 10.01 13.29 -13.88
N ALA A 201 11.16 12.69 -13.55
CA ALA A 201 11.27 11.79 -12.40
C ALA A 201 11.13 12.56 -11.06
N ALA A 202 11.76 13.73 -10.95
CA ALA A 202 11.71 14.58 -9.77
C ALA A 202 10.27 14.94 -9.36
N ILE A 203 9.46 15.37 -10.33
CA ILE A 203 8.05 15.70 -10.10
C ILE A 203 7.21 14.50 -9.70
N ARG A 204 7.43 13.32 -10.31
CA ARG A 204 6.73 12.09 -9.92
C ARG A 204 7.02 11.69 -8.48
N ILE A 205 8.28 11.78 -8.07
CA ILE A 205 8.71 11.43 -6.71
C ILE A 205 8.02 12.35 -5.69
N LEU A 206 8.05 13.67 -5.91
CA LEU A 206 7.36 14.61 -5.01
C LEU A 206 5.84 14.45 -5.04
N LEU A 207 5.26 14.16 -6.21
CA LEU A 207 3.82 13.96 -6.34
C LEU A 207 3.34 12.72 -5.60
N ASN A 208 4.08 11.59 -5.70
CA ASN A 208 3.81 10.39 -4.90
C ASN A 208 3.83 10.71 -3.41
N GLU A 209 4.83 11.46 -2.93
CA GLU A 209 4.91 11.85 -1.52
C GLU A 209 3.72 12.72 -1.11
N ILE A 210 3.33 13.71 -1.93
CA ILE A 210 2.16 14.55 -1.63
C ILE A 210 0.86 13.76 -1.61
N PHE A 211 0.62 12.87 -2.56
CA PHE A 211 -0.63 12.10 -2.60
C PHE A 211 -0.70 11.05 -1.50
N SER A 212 0.38 10.32 -1.22
CA SER A 212 0.45 9.45 -0.05
C SER A 212 0.18 10.22 1.25
N ARG A 213 0.81 11.39 1.42
CA ARG A 213 0.56 12.25 2.59
C ARG A 213 -0.84 12.80 2.62
N ALA A 214 -1.41 13.20 1.49
CA ALA A 214 -2.79 13.70 1.43
C ALA A 214 -3.75 12.61 1.89
N ARG A 215 -3.59 11.38 1.40
CA ARG A 215 -4.40 10.24 1.82
C ARG A 215 -4.22 9.95 3.31
N ASP A 216 -2.99 9.79 3.80
CA ASP A 216 -2.74 9.51 5.21
C ASP A 216 -3.24 10.66 6.12
N TYR A 217 -3.10 11.91 5.66
CA TYR A 217 -3.43 13.10 6.43
C TYR A 217 -4.89 13.54 6.28
N SER A 218 -5.66 13.04 5.33
CA SER A 218 -7.03 13.51 5.13
C SER A 218 -8.05 12.43 4.76
N GLY A 219 -7.62 11.21 4.44
CA GLY A 219 -8.46 10.18 3.82
C GLY A 219 -8.86 10.53 2.38
N SER A 220 -8.22 11.52 1.78
CA SER A 220 -8.51 12.01 0.43
C SER A 220 -7.22 12.46 -0.27
N LEU A 221 -7.27 12.56 -1.60
CA LEU A 221 -6.19 13.15 -2.41
C LEU A 221 -6.41 14.64 -2.71
N LYS A 222 -7.30 15.29 -1.96
CA LYS A 222 -7.53 16.73 -2.10
C LYS A 222 -6.30 17.49 -1.61
N VAL A 223 -5.81 18.40 -2.43
CA VAL A 223 -4.64 19.22 -2.13
C VAL A 223 -4.97 20.69 -2.38
N ILE A 224 -4.52 21.57 -1.48
CA ILE A 224 -4.56 23.02 -1.68
C ILE A 224 -3.13 23.58 -1.63
N PHE A 225 -2.82 24.45 -2.57
CA PHE A 225 -1.57 25.18 -2.62
C PHE A 225 -1.77 26.57 -2.03
N THR A 226 -0.92 26.92 -1.07
CA THR A 226 -0.99 28.20 -0.37
C THR A 226 0.39 28.84 -0.27
N LYS A 227 0.44 30.11 0.14
CA LYS A 227 1.66 30.79 0.59
C LYS A 227 1.38 31.59 1.85
N ASP A 228 2.41 31.92 2.62
CA ASP A 228 2.27 32.91 3.70
C ASP A 228 2.12 34.32 3.09
N ALA A 229 1.07 35.05 3.47
CA ALA A 229 0.81 36.40 2.97
C ALA A 229 1.92 37.41 3.35
N ARG A 230 2.73 37.09 4.36
CA ARG A 230 3.84 37.93 4.84
C ARG A 230 5.15 37.69 4.09
N GLU A 231 5.18 36.71 3.18
CA GLU A 231 6.39 36.43 2.41
C GLU A 231 6.71 37.54 1.42
N ASP A 232 7.98 37.94 1.39
CA ASP A 232 8.53 38.77 0.34
C ASP A 232 8.76 37.99 -0.97
N GLU A 233 9.27 38.67 -2.00
CA GLU A 233 9.57 38.06 -3.31
C GLU A 233 10.63 36.95 -3.25
N ILE A 234 11.42 36.87 -2.17
CA ILE A 234 12.44 35.84 -1.97
C ILE A 234 11.98 34.71 -1.03
N GLY A 235 10.68 34.69 -0.67
CA GLY A 235 10.05 33.66 0.15
C GLY A 235 10.46 33.72 1.63
N ARG A 236 10.90 34.89 2.11
CA ARG A 236 11.22 35.12 3.51
C ARG A 236 10.09 35.88 4.18
N VAL A 237 9.87 35.58 5.46
CA VAL A 237 9.02 36.41 6.32
C VAL A 237 9.92 37.45 7.00
N PRO A 238 9.75 38.76 6.71
CA PRO A 238 10.55 39.81 7.33
C PRO A 238 10.47 39.75 8.86
N PRO A 239 11.56 40.02 9.60
CA PRO A 239 11.59 39.98 11.07
C PRO A 239 10.43 40.73 11.73
N GLU A 240 10.07 41.90 11.20
CA GLU A 240 9.00 42.76 11.67
C GLU A 240 7.59 42.14 11.56
N LEU A 241 7.40 41.14 10.68
CA LEU A 241 6.13 40.44 10.51
C LEU A 241 6.09 39.08 11.22
N GLN A 242 7.17 38.64 11.88
CA GLN A 242 7.26 37.30 12.47
C GLN A 242 6.29 37.09 13.65
N ASP A 243 6.00 38.16 14.40
CA ASP A 243 5.10 38.14 15.55
C ASP A 243 3.63 38.31 15.14
N ILE A 244 3.36 38.72 13.90
CA ILE A 244 2.01 38.80 13.35
C ILE A 244 1.51 37.39 13.03
N PRO A 245 0.27 37.01 13.40
CA PRO A 245 -0.28 35.70 13.04
C PRO A 245 -0.20 35.44 11.53
N SER A 246 0.33 34.26 11.15
CA SER A 246 0.41 33.83 9.75
C SER A 246 -0.99 33.77 9.13
N ARG A 247 -1.18 34.50 8.02
CA ARG A 247 -2.34 34.36 7.14
C ARG A 247 -1.90 33.60 5.88
N ARG A 248 -2.68 32.59 5.52
CA ARG A 248 -2.44 31.78 4.31
C ARG A 248 -3.31 32.27 3.18
N GLU A 249 -2.71 32.40 2.00
CA GLU A 249 -3.40 32.81 0.79
C GLU A 249 -3.29 31.70 -0.26
N PRO A 250 -4.37 31.42 -1.01
CA PRO A 250 -4.31 30.48 -2.13
C PRO A 250 -3.26 30.90 -3.16
N ARG A 251 -2.59 29.92 -3.76
CA ARG A 251 -1.62 30.10 -4.83
C ARG A 251 -1.92 29.09 -5.94
N PRO A 252 -1.80 29.44 -7.23
CA PRO A 252 -2.02 28.49 -8.32
C PRO A 252 -1.22 27.19 -8.16
N VAL A 253 -1.79 26.08 -8.64
CA VAL A 253 -1.10 24.79 -8.73
C VAL A 253 0.18 24.98 -9.55
N PRO A 254 1.34 24.46 -9.10
CA PRO A 254 2.60 24.57 -9.85
C PRO A 254 2.43 24.16 -11.32
N GLN A 255 2.92 24.99 -12.25
CA GLN A 255 2.74 24.76 -13.68
C GLN A 255 3.30 23.40 -14.13
N GLU A 256 4.38 22.95 -13.51
CA GLU A 256 4.98 21.65 -13.80
C GLU A 256 4.02 20.49 -13.51
N LEU A 257 3.16 20.63 -12.49
CA LEU A 257 2.10 19.65 -12.20
C LEU A 257 0.94 19.75 -13.19
N VAL A 258 0.56 20.96 -13.60
CA VAL A 258 -0.47 21.19 -14.63
C VAL A 258 -0.03 20.57 -15.97
N ASP A 259 1.22 20.77 -16.36
CA ASP A 259 1.82 20.19 -17.58
C ASP A 259 1.86 18.66 -17.49
N LEU A 260 2.25 18.12 -16.34
CA LEU A 260 2.26 16.68 -16.11
C LEU A 260 0.84 16.10 -16.17
N ALA A 261 -0.15 16.76 -15.57
CA ALA A 261 -1.55 16.33 -15.60
C ALA A 261 -2.08 16.32 -17.04
N THR A 262 -1.83 17.40 -17.77
CA THR A 262 -2.24 17.57 -19.17
C THR A 262 -1.64 16.47 -20.06
N LYS A 263 -0.35 16.14 -19.86
CA LYS A 263 0.32 15.04 -20.56
C LYS A 263 -0.40 13.70 -20.37
N TYR A 264 -1.01 13.48 -19.20
CA TYR A 264 -1.75 12.28 -18.86
C TYR A 264 -3.27 12.39 -19.09
N GLY A 265 -3.74 13.46 -19.75
CA GLY A 265 -5.15 13.66 -20.05
C GLY A 265 -6.00 14.09 -18.85
N VAL A 266 -5.38 14.59 -17.78
CA VAL A 266 -6.06 15.09 -16.59
C VAL A 266 -6.03 16.62 -16.58
N SER A 267 -7.18 17.25 -16.37
CA SER A 267 -7.32 18.70 -16.28
C SER A 267 -7.77 19.10 -14.88
N PHE A 268 -7.07 20.05 -14.27
CA PHE A 268 -7.42 20.60 -12.96
C PHE A 268 -8.35 21.80 -13.11
N LYS A 269 -9.60 21.66 -12.68
CA LYS A 269 -10.63 22.69 -12.85
C LYS A 269 -10.36 23.96 -12.06
N GLU A 270 -9.72 23.82 -10.90
CA GLU A 270 -9.45 24.92 -9.97
C GLU A 270 -7.94 25.19 -9.82
N ALA A 271 -7.16 24.95 -10.89
CA ALA A 271 -5.71 25.14 -10.91
C ALA A 271 -5.29 26.56 -10.46
N GLU A 272 -5.97 27.60 -10.95
CA GLU A 272 -5.70 29.00 -10.59
C GLU A 272 -5.95 29.31 -9.11
N ARG A 273 -6.87 28.57 -8.48
CA ARG A 273 -7.15 28.68 -7.05
C ARG A 273 -6.23 27.82 -6.20
N GLY A 274 -5.33 27.06 -6.82
CA GLY A 274 -4.43 26.16 -6.12
C GLY A 274 -5.07 24.86 -5.65
N ILE A 275 -6.20 24.43 -6.24
CA ILE A 275 -6.94 23.28 -5.73
C ILE A 275 -6.82 22.12 -6.70
N ILE A 276 -6.43 20.95 -6.17
CA ILE A 276 -6.57 19.66 -6.83
C ILE A 276 -7.66 18.90 -6.05
N SER A 277 -8.76 18.56 -6.70
CA SER A 277 -9.81 17.75 -6.07
C SER A 277 -9.37 16.31 -5.88
N HIS A 278 -10.03 15.57 -4.98
CA HIS A 278 -9.71 14.16 -4.76
C HIS A 278 -9.77 13.33 -6.05
N LYS A 279 -10.82 13.50 -6.85
CA LYS A 279 -10.99 12.78 -8.12
C LYS A 279 -9.86 13.07 -9.11
N GLU A 280 -9.52 14.34 -9.30
CA GLU A 280 -8.40 14.75 -10.18
C GLU A 280 -7.06 14.18 -9.69
N GLY A 281 -6.86 14.13 -8.35
CA GLY A 281 -5.70 13.49 -7.74
C GLY A 281 -5.63 11.99 -8.03
N VAL A 282 -6.73 11.26 -7.87
CA VAL A 282 -6.81 9.81 -8.17
C VAL A 282 -6.53 9.55 -9.64
N ASP A 283 -7.18 10.31 -10.53
CA ASP A 283 -7.06 10.15 -11.98
C ASP A 283 -5.61 10.40 -12.44
N LEU A 284 -4.94 11.42 -11.91
CA LEU A 284 -3.53 11.68 -12.21
C LEU A 284 -2.61 10.59 -11.64
N TRP A 285 -2.76 10.24 -10.37
CA TRP A 285 -1.87 9.30 -9.71
C TRP A 285 -1.93 7.91 -10.36
N PHE A 286 -3.15 7.46 -10.70
CA PHE A 286 -3.36 6.21 -11.42
C PHE A 286 -2.81 6.26 -12.85
N SER A 287 -3.00 7.38 -13.56
CA SER A 287 -2.49 7.54 -14.93
C SER A 287 -0.97 7.53 -15.01
N LEU A 288 -0.27 7.97 -13.96
CA LEU A 288 1.20 7.94 -13.89
C LEU A 288 1.79 6.52 -13.90
N LEU A 289 0.99 5.52 -13.53
CA LEU A 289 1.38 4.11 -13.59
C LEU A 289 1.55 3.62 -15.03
N ASP A 290 0.94 4.31 -16.01
CA ASP A 290 1.10 3.99 -17.44
C ASP A 290 0.81 2.50 -17.74
N LEU A 291 -0.30 2.00 -17.18
CA LEU A 291 -0.71 0.60 -17.29
C LEU A 291 -1.33 0.32 -18.67
N PRO A 292 -1.13 -0.89 -19.24
CA PRO A 292 -1.76 -1.29 -20.50
C PRO A 292 -3.31 -1.18 -20.45
N PRO A 293 -3.99 -0.85 -21.56
CA PRO A 293 -5.45 -0.71 -21.58
C PRO A 293 -6.23 -1.89 -20.99
N PRO A 294 -5.93 -3.17 -21.30
CA PRO A 294 -6.66 -4.30 -20.73
C PRO A 294 -6.52 -4.40 -19.20
N VAL A 295 -5.38 -3.97 -18.65
CA VAL A 295 -5.15 -3.93 -17.20
C VAL A 295 -5.96 -2.80 -16.57
N ARG A 296 -6.00 -1.62 -17.21
CA ARG A 296 -6.82 -0.49 -16.73
C ARG A 296 -8.31 -0.82 -16.74
N GLU A 297 -8.81 -1.40 -17.82
CA GLU A 297 -10.21 -1.84 -17.94
C GLU A 297 -10.57 -2.81 -16.81
N ARG A 298 -9.73 -3.84 -16.59
CA ARG A 298 -9.95 -4.79 -15.49
C ARG A 298 -9.92 -4.14 -14.10
N ILE A 299 -9.08 -3.13 -13.90
CA ILE A 299 -9.06 -2.34 -12.65
C ILE A 299 -10.36 -1.53 -12.51
N TYR A 300 -10.85 -0.89 -13.57
CA TYR A 300 -12.13 -0.17 -13.53
C TYR A 300 -13.31 -1.11 -13.21
N GLU A 301 -13.36 -2.30 -13.82
CA GLU A 301 -14.40 -3.29 -13.53
C GLU A 301 -14.38 -3.74 -12.06
N LEU A 302 -13.18 -3.97 -11.50
CA LEU A 302 -13.01 -4.36 -10.10
C LEU A 302 -13.30 -3.21 -9.12
N GLU A 303 -12.95 -1.97 -9.49
CA GLU A 303 -13.30 -0.77 -8.72
C GLU A 303 -14.82 -0.54 -8.73
N GLU A 304 -15.47 -0.65 -9.88
CA GLU A 304 -16.92 -0.58 -9.98
C GLU A 304 -17.57 -1.68 -9.12
N ALA A 305 -17.05 -2.91 -9.17
CA ALA A 305 -17.50 -3.98 -8.30
C ALA A 305 -17.10 -3.82 -6.81
N GLY A 306 -16.33 -2.79 -6.46
CA GLY A 306 -15.92 -2.44 -5.09
C GLY A 306 -14.87 -3.37 -4.47
N TYR A 307 -14.12 -4.13 -5.28
CA TYR A 307 -13.10 -5.06 -4.79
C TYR A 307 -11.70 -4.43 -4.68
N LEU A 308 -11.49 -3.25 -5.26
CA LEU A 308 -10.28 -2.44 -5.14
C LEU A 308 -10.64 -0.96 -5.38
N SER A 309 -9.66 -0.07 -5.26
CA SER A 309 -9.74 1.27 -5.85
C SER A 309 -8.46 1.62 -6.61
N ARG A 310 -8.58 2.48 -7.63
CA ARG A 310 -7.43 2.95 -8.42
C ARG A 310 -6.38 3.65 -7.57
N GLU A 311 -6.84 4.42 -6.58
CA GLU A 311 -6.00 5.05 -5.57
C GLU A 311 -5.08 4.05 -4.88
N ILE A 312 -5.62 2.92 -4.41
CA ILE A 312 -4.83 1.93 -3.68
C ILE A 312 -3.88 1.16 -4.60
N ILE A 313 -4.24 0.95 -5.87
CA ILE A 313 -3.29 0.40 -6.85
C ILE A 313 -2.13 1.36 -7.10
N ALA A 314 -2.39 2.67 -7.20
CA ALA A 314 -1.35 3.68 -7.35
C ALA A 314 -0.42 3.74 -6.14
N GLU A 315 -0.99 3.70 -4.94
CA GLU A 315 -0.28 3.59 -3.67
C GLU A 315 0.62 2.35 -3.59
N ILE A 316 0.10 1.16 -3.96
CA ILE A 316 0.87 -0.11 -3.93
C ILE A 316 2.15 0.02 -4.76
N VAL A 317 2.05 0.62 -5.94
CA VAL A 317 3.19 0.82 -6.83
C VAL A 317 4.11 1.93 -6.32
N ALA A 318 3.54 3.04 -5.85
CA ALA A 318 4.30 4.18 -5.33
C ALA A 318 5.14 3.82 -4.08
N THR A 319 4.60 2.96 -3.21
CA THR A 319 5.26 2.48 -1.98
C THR A 319 6.17 1.27 -2.21
N GLY A 320 6.22 0.75 -3.44
CA GLY A 320 7.04 -0.41 -3.82
C GLY A 320 6.64 -1.70 -3.12
N ILE A 321 5.37 -1.85 -2.71
CA ILE A 321 4.87 -3.15 -2.22
C ILE A 321 4.86 -4.15 -3.39
N TRP A 322 4.36 -3.70 -4.54
CA TRP A 322 4.49 -4.39 -5.81
C TRP A 322 5.01 -3.39 -6.85
N SER A 323 5.89 -3.83 -7.75
CA SER A 323 6.35 -3.02 -8.87
C SER A 323 5.24 -2.89 -9.92
N ARG A 324 5.40 -1.92 -10.82
CA ARG A 324 4.48 -1.69 -11.94
C ARG A 324 4.37 -2.94 -12.83
N GLU A 325 5.51 -3.55 -13.16
CA GLU A 325 5.59 -4.74 -14.00
C GLU A 325 4.97 -5.96 -13.31
N GLU A 326 5.17 -6.12 -12.00
CA GLU A 326 4.50 -7.14 -11.17
C GLU A 326 2.98 -6.97 -11.20
N VAL A 327 2.48 -5.74 -11.01
CA VAL A 327 1.03 -5.44 -11.07
C VAL A 327 0.46 -5.78 -12.44
N ILE A 328 1.12 -5.38 -13.54
CA ILE A 328 0.68 -5.70 -14.90
C ILE A 328 0.58 -7.22 -15.09
N TRP A 329 1.62 -7.97 -14.70
CA TRP A 329 1.62 -9.42 -14.84
C TRP A 329 0.50 -10.08 -14.02
N ILE A 330 0.31 -9.64 -12.78
CA ILE A 330 -0.73 -10.17 -11.89
C ILE A 330 -2.11 -9.94 -12.51
N PHE A 331 -2.42 -8.73 -12.99
CA PHE A 331 -3.70 -8.43 -13.65
C PHE A 331 -3.91 -9.17 -14.97
N GLN A 332 -2.85 -9.52 -15.68
CA GLN A 332 -2.97 -10.31 -16.92
C GLN A 332 -3.22 -11.79 -16.64
N ASN A 333 -2.70 -12.32 -15.52
CA ASN A 333 -2.58 -13.75 -15.30
C ASN A 333 -3.45 -14.31 -14.18
N ALA A 334 -3.50 -13.64 -13.03
CA ALA A 334 -4.28 -14.12 -11.91
C ALA A 334 -5.79 -14.06 -12.19
N SER A 335 -6.53 -15.06 -11.70
CA SER A 335 -8.00 -15.04 -11.70
C SER A 335 -8.53 -13.95 -10.76
N ARG A 336 -7.81 -13.72 -9.66
CA ARG A 336 -8.13 -12.77 -8.59
C ARG A 336 -6.96 -11.83 -8.28
N PRO A 337 -6.56 -10.96 -9.22
CA PRO A 337 -5.41 -10.08 -9.04
C PRO A 337 -5.56 -9.16 -7.83
N GLU A 338 -6.77 -8.68 -7.56
CA GLU A 338 -7.08 -7.85 -6.40
C GLU A 338 -6.79 -8.56 -5.09
N ALA A 339 -7.02 -9.87 -5.03
CA ALA A 339 -6.89 -10.63 -3.80
C ALA A 339 -5.43 -10.82 -3.38
N LEU A 340 -4.56 -11.07 -4.36
CA LEU A 340 -3.12 -11.10 -4.18
C LEU A 340 -2.55 -9.71 -3.88
N LEU A 341 -2.89 -8.70 -4.71
CA LEU A 341 -2.28 -7.37 -4.59
C LEU A 341 -2.63 -6.69 -3.27
N LEU A 342 -3.89 -6.80 -2.85
CA LEU A 342 -4.41 -6.17 -1.63
C LEU A 342 -4.32 -7.08 -0.41
N GLY A 343 -4.00 -8.36 -0.61
CA GLY A 343 -4.08 -9.35 0.46
C GLY A 343 -5.50 -9.49 1.01
N THR A 344 -6.55 -9.59 0.18
CA THR A 344 -7.91 -9.84 0.71
C THR A 344 -8.13 -11.30 1.10
N ASP A 345 -7.38 -12.22 0.48
CA ASP A 345 -7.39 -13.62 0.89
C ASP A 345 -6.59 -13.80 2.19
N LEU A 346 -7.23 -14.46 3.14
CA LEU A 346 -6.70 -14.74 4.47
C LEU A 346 -6.43 -16.24 4.62
N PRO A 347 -5.44 -16.66 5.43
CA PRO A 347 -5.17 -18.07 5.67
C PRO A 347 -6.40 -18.87 6.09
N GLU A 348 -7.29 -18.27 6.89
CA GLU A 348 -8.58 -18.82 7.32
C GLU A 348 -9.46 -19.28 6.15
N ASP A 349 -9.30 -18.68 4.96
CA ASP A 349 -9.95 -19.11 3.73
C ASP A 349 -8.93 -19.78 2.79
N ARG A 350 -8.43 -20.94 3.26
CA ARG A 350 -7.20 -21.58 2.78
C ARG A 350 -7.11 -21.74 1.27
N LEU A 351 -8.18 -22.19 0.61
CA LEU A 351 -8.14 -22.49 -0.83
C LEU A 351 -7.91 -21.22 -1.66
N PHE A 352 -8.60 -20.13 -1.36
CA PHE A 352 -8.37 -18.87 -2.04
C PHE A 352 -6.99 -18.29 -1.73
N TYR A 353 -6.58 -18.39 -0.47
CA TYR A 353 -5.25 -17.96 -0.05
C TYR A 353 -4.13 -18.74 -0.75
N ALA A 354 -4.28 -20.05 -0.92
CA ALA A 354 -3.35 -20.88 -1.69
C ALA A 354 -3.25 -20.42 -3.15
N ASP A 355 -4.38 -20.14 -3.84
CA ASP A 355 -4.37 -19.58 -5.19
C ASP A 355 -3.57 -18.27 -5.27
N SER A 356 -3.83 -17.34 -4.35
CA SER A 356 -3.07 -16.09 -4.23
C SER A 356 -1.56 -16.35 -4.04
N LEU A 357 -1.17 -17.30 -3.19
CA LEU A 357 0.23 -17.67 -2.99
C LEU A 357 0.88 -18.24 -4.27
N TYR A 358 0.20 -19.10 -5.03
CA TYR A 358 0.75 -19.65 -6.28
C TYR A 358 1.08 -18.55 -7.30
N TRP A 359 0.20 -17.57 -7.47
CA TRP A 359 0.46 -16.43 -8.35
C TRP A 359 1.56 -15.50 -7.80
N GLY A 360 1.55 -15.23 -6.49
CA GLY A 360 2.57 -14.42 -5.83
C GLY A 360 3.98 -15.05 -5.94
N ARG A 361 4.09 -16.36 -5.72
CA ARG A 361 5.34 -17.12 -5.88
C ARG A 361 5.86 -16.99 -7.31
N ALA A 362 5.00 -17.12 -8.32
CA ALA A 362 5.40 -17.05 -9.72
C ALA A 362 6.00 -15.69 -10.09
N VAL A 363 5.38 -14.61 -9.62
CA VAL A 363 5.89 -13.23 -9.79
C VAL A 363 7.24 -13.07 -9.11
N LEU A 364 7.33 -13.41 -7.83
CA LEU A 364 8.57 -13.25 -7.07
C LEU A 364 9.69 -14.10 -7.64
N LEU A 365 9.43 -15.31 -8.11
CA LEU A 365 10.46 -16.18 -8.66
C LEU A 365 11.15 -15.54 -9.88
N ALA A 366 10.40 -14.90 -10.78
CA ALA A 366 10.97 -14.17 -11.91
C ALA A 366 11.83 -12.97 -11.48
N VAL A 367 11.36 -12.22 -10.47
CA VAL A 367 12.10 -11.06 -9.91
C VAL A 367 13.36 -11.51 -9.19
N ARG A 368 13.33 -12.62 -8.44
CA ARG A 368 14.50 -13.20 -7.78
C ARG A 368 15.52 -13.72 -8.79
N PHE A 369 15.06 -14.28 -9.91
CA PHE A 369 15.95 -14.67 -10.99
C PHE A 369 16.65 -13.46 -11.62
N GLN A 370 15.92 -12.37 -11.88
CA GLN A 370 16.53 -11.11 -12.32
C GLN A 370 17.57 -10.60 -11.31
N GLN A 371 17.25 -10.61 -10.02
CA GLN A 371 18.18 -10.20 -8.96
C GLN A 371 19.43 -11.08 -8.88
N ALA A 372 19.29 -12.39 -9.12
CA ALA A 372 20.44 -13.31 -9.16
C ALA A 372 21.38 -12.97 -10.34
N ILE A 373 20.83 -12.69 -11.52
CA ILE A 373 21.63 -12.23 -12.67
C ILE A 373 22.34 -10.91 -12.36
N MET A 374 21.63 -9.96 -11.74
CA MET A 374 22.22 -8.70 -11.31
C MET A 374 23.37 -8.93 -10.33
N ALA A 375 23.20 -9.82 -9.36
CA ALA A 375 24.25 -10.15 -8.39
C ALA A 375 25.48 -10.78 -9.05
N GLU A 376 25.31 -11.70 -10.00
CA GLU A 376 26.43 -12.33 -10.75
C GLU A 376 27.20 -11.31 -11.58
N LEU A 377 26.51 -10.43 -12.31
CA LEU A 377 27.12 -9.41 -13.17
C LEU A 377 27.87 -8.33 -12.38
N THR A 378 27.39 -8.06 -11.17
CA THR A 378 27.95 -7.04 -10.31
C THR A 378 28.99 -7.61 -9.34
N GLY A 379 29.00 -8.92 -9.09
CA GLY A 379 29.89 -9.52 -8.09
C GLY A 379 29.66 -8.91 -6.70
N SER A 380 30.71 -8.78 -5.90
CA SER A 380 30.66 -8.12 -4.58
C SER A 380 30.71 -6.59 -4.63
N LEU A 381 30.29 -5.98 -5.75
CA LEU A 381 30.21 -4.52 -5.87
C LEU A 381 29.07 -3.97 -5.01
N SER A 382 29.29 -2.78 -4.47
CA SER A 382 28.27 -2.02 -3.75
C SER A 382 27.16 -1.56 -4.70
N LEU A 383 25.93 -1.36 -4.19
CA LEU A 383 24.79 -0.80 -4.97
C LEU A 383 25.18 0.49 -5.73
N GLU A 384 26.08 1.30 -5.17
CA GLU A 384 26.58 2.53 -5.79
C GLU A 384 27.46 2.30 -7.02
N GLU A 385 28.19 1.18 -7.07
CA GLU A 385 29.01 0.78 -8.22
C GLU A 385 28.15 0.15 -9.31
N ILE A 386 27.09 -0.57 -8.94
CA ILE A 386 26.10 -1.15 -9.85
C ILE A 386 25.40 -0.05 -10.65
N GLU A 387 24.90 0.98 -9.98
CA GLU A 387 24.23 2.10 -10.63
C GLU A 387 25.15 2.90 -11.56
N LYS A 388 26.47 2.92 -11.31
CA LYS A 388 27.44 3.62 -12.17
C LYS A 388 27.72 2.90 -13.48
N ARG A 389 27.40 1.61 -13.59
CA ARG A 389 27.72 0.80 -14.77
C ARG A 389 26.70 0.91 -15.90
N GLU A 390 25.66 1.75 -15.76
CA GLU A 390 24.54 1.87 -16.71
C GLU A 390 23.93 0.52 -17.14
N GLU A 391 24.01 -0.49 -16.27
CA GLU A 391 23.45 -1.81 -16.56
C GLU A 391 21.93 -1.69 -16.54
N ARG A 392 21.32 -1.93 -17.71
CA ARG A 392 19.87 -1.85 -17.90
C ARG A 392 19.33 -3.26 -18.03
N TYR A 393 18.60 -3.65 -16.99
CA TYR A 393 17.79 -4.85 -16.97
C TYR A 393 16.34 -4.43 -17.14
N THR A 394 15.62 -5.10 -18.04
CA THR A 394 14.17 -4.96 -18.11
C THR A 394 13.54 -6.33 -17.94
N LEU A 395 12.56 -6.41 -17.03
CA LEU A 395 11.73 -7.59 -16.83
C LEU A 395 10.31 -7.18 -17.19
N GLU A 396 9.87 -7.57 -18.37
CA GLU A 396 8.60 -7.12 -18.95
C GLU A 396 7.59 -8.29 -18.99
N PRO A 397 6.33 -8.06 -18.61
CA PRO A 397 5.30 -9.10 -18.68
C PRO A 397 4.93 -9.40 -20.13
N MET A 398 4.84 -10.69 -20.48
CA MET A 398 4.38 -11.17 -21.79
C MET A 398 3.44 -12.36 -21.61
N GLU A 399 2.14 -12.14 -21.75
CA GLU A 399 1.11 -13.16 -21.49
C GLU A 399 1.35 -13.85 -20.13
N ASN A 400 1.42 -15.18 -20.09
CA ASN A 400 1.68 -15.98 -18.89
C ASN A 400 3.17 -16.09 -18.51
N ALA A 401 4.06 -15.35 -19.20
CA ALA A 401 5.51 -15.41 -19.08
C ALA A 401 6.11 -14.02 -18.84
N TRP A 402 7.44 -13.97 -18.74
CA TRP A 402 8.23 -12.74 -18.64
C TRP A 402 9.28 -12.69 -19.74
N ILE A 403 9.58 -11.51 -20.25
CA ILE A 403 10.75 -11.25 -21.07
C ILE A 403 11.78 -10.52 -20.21
N LEU A 404 12.94 -11.14 -20.01
CA LEU A 404 14.09 -10.50 -19.40
C LEU A 404 15.07 -10.07 -20.49
N ARG A 405 15.54 -8.82 -20.44
CA ARG A 405 16.63 -8.31 -21.29
C ARG A 405 17.72 -7.70 -20.41
N CYS A 406 18.96 -7.92 -20.81
CA CYS A 406 20.14 -7.26 -20.23
C CYS A 406 20.93 -6.60 -21.34
N ASN A 407 21.44 -5.39 -21.15
CA ASN A 407 22.31 -4.72 -22.12
C ASN A 407 23.76 -5.22 -22.13
N ARG A 408 24.11 -6.25 -21.35
CA ARG A 408 25.43 -6.87 -21.32
C ARG A 408 25.31 -8.37 -21.52
N LYS A 409 26.40 -8.97 -22.01
CA LYS A 409 26.56 -10.43 -22.04
C LYS A 409 26.65 -10.96 -20.61
N PHE A 410 25.99 -12.06 -20.31
CA PHE A 410 26.02 -12.69 -19.00
C PHE A 410 25.83 -14.20 -19.08
N GLN A 411 26.07 -14.88 -17.96
CA GLN A 411 25.78 -16.30 -17.80
C GLN A 411 24.57 -16.49 -16.89
N LEU A 412 23.70 -17.44 -17.21
CA LEU A 412 22.64 -17.82 -16.28
C LEU A 412 23.26 -18.27 -14.95
N PRO A 413 22.73 -17.84 -13.79
CA PRO A 413 23.33 -18.14 -12.49
C PRO A 413 23.48 -19.66 -12.28
N PRO A 414 24.71 -20.19 -12.05
CA PRO A 414 24.93 -21.63 -11.89
C PRO A 414 24.14 -22.21 -10.71
N SER A 415 23.88 -21.40 -9.68
CA SER A 415 23.07 -21.78 -8.50
C SER A 415 21.62 -22.11 -8.83
N TRP A 416 21.12 -21.72 -10.00
CA TRP A 416 19.78 -22.06 -10.48
C TRP A 416 19.76 -23.26 -11.42
N MET A 417 20.92 -23.78 -11.80
CA MET A 417 21.05 -24.83 -12.79
C MET A 417 21.27 -26.19 -12.13
N TYR A 418 20.60 -27.23 -12.62
CA TYR A 418 20.66 -28.56 -12.02
C TYR A 418 22.09 -29.13 -11.98
N ASP A 419 22.86 -28.91 -13.04
CA ASP A 419 24.23 -29.40 -13.21
C ASP A 419 25.29 -28.31 -13.09
N GLY A 420 24.88 -27.07 -12.77
CA GLY A 420 25.76 -25.91 -12.75
C GLY A 420 26.32 -25.51 -14.12
N SER A 421 25.77 -26.00 -15.23
CA SER A 421 26.22 -25.59 -16.56
C SER A 421 26.03 -24.08 -16.76
N GLY A 422 26.95 -23.41 -17.46
CA GLY A 422 26.85 -21.98 -17.74
C GLY A 422 26.26 -21.74 -19.12
N ILE A 423 25.00 -21.30 -19.19
CA ILE A 423 24.43 -20.84 -20.47
C ILE A 423 24.74 -19.36 -20.63
N GLU A 424 25.52 -19.02 -21.66
CA GLU A 424 25.79 -17.65 -22.03
C GLU A 424 24.60 -17.02 -22.77
N VAL A 425 24.30 -15.77 -22.45
CA VAL A 425 23.27 -14.95 -23.08
C VAL A 425 23.91 -13.67 -23.57
N GLU A 426 23.72 -13.36 -24.86
CA GLU A 426 24.33 -12.20 -25.49
C GLU A 426 23.63 -10.89 -25.07
N ALA A 427 24.34 -9.77 -25.20
CA ALA A 427 23.79 -8.46 -24.87
C ALA A 427 22.54 -8.13 -25.70
N GLY A 428 21.46 -7.74 -25.03
CA GLY A 428 20.16 -7.39 -25.62
C GLY A 428 19.27 -8.60 -25.98
N GLU A 429 19.81 -9.82 -25.90
CA GLU A 429 19.09 -11.05 -26.22
C GLU A 429 17.94 -11.26 -25.21
N PRO A 430 16.69 -11.45 -25.69
CA PRO A 430 15.57 -11.70 -24.80
C PRO A 430 15.62 -13.12 -24.25
N ILE A 431 15.37 -13.25 -22.95
CA ILE A 431 15.10 -14.53 -22.29
C ILE A 431 13.62 -14.60 -21.96
N LEU A 432 12.96 -15.67 -22.39
CA LEU A 432 11.60 -15.97 -21.99
C LEU A 432 11.59 -16.77 -20.70
N LEU A 433 11.01 -16.23 -19.63
CA LEU A 433 10.89 -16.90 -18.33
C LEU A 433 9.45 -17.33 -18.09
N LEU A 434 9.24 -18.62 -17.83
CA LEU A 434 7.96 -19.16 -17.38
C LEU A 434 8.08 -19.65 -15.94
N PRO A 435 7.67 -18.85 -14.94
CA PRO A 435 7.68 -19.26 -13.55
C PRO A 435 6.50 -20.20 -13.24
N ARG A 436 6.83 -21.37 -12.69
CA ARG A 436 5.92 -22.41 -12.23
C ARG A 436 6.35 -23.01 -10.87
N PRO A 437 6.44 -22.20 -9.81
CA PRO A 437 6.76 -22.69 -8.47
C PRO A 437 5.62 -23.53 -7.87
N THR A 438 5.81 -24.84 -7.77
CA THR A 438 4.91 -25.78 -7.10
C THR A 438 5.71 -26.83 -6.36
N PHE A 439 5.09 -27.52 -5.41
CA PHE A 439 5.68 -28.71 -4.83
C PHE A 439 5.68 -29.87 -5.84
N PRO A 440 6.70 -30.76 -5.80
CA PRO A 440 6.68 -32.01 -6.54
C PRO A 440 5.49 -32.87 -6.08
N SER A 441 4.89 -33.59 -7.03
CA SER A 441 3.77 -34.49 -6.78
C SER A 441 4.19 -35.94 -7.08
N ARG A 442 3.32 -36.74 -7.69
CA ARG A 442 3.71 -38.04 -8.24
C ARG A 442 4.54 -37.84 -9.50
N ILE A 443 5.63 -38.59 -9.64
CA ILE A 443 6.60 -38.40 -10.73
C ILE A 443 5.97 -38.52 -12.13
N GLU A 444 4.99 -39.38 -12.32
CA GLU A 444 4.28 -39.51 -13.60
C GLU A 444 3.49 -38.25 -13.95
N ARG A 445 2.89 -37.63 -12.92
CA ARG A 445 2.13 -36.39 -13.05
C ARG A 445 3.06 -35.22 -13.32
N ASP A 446 4.15 -35.12 -12.56
CA ASP A 446 5.16 -34.08 -12.75
C ASP A 446 5.77 -34.17 -14.14
N LYS A 447 6.11 -35.39 -14.62
CA LYS A 447 6.58 -35.63 -15.99
C LYS A 447 5.61 -35.14 -17.05
N LYS A 448 4.32 -35.46 -16.90
CA LYS A 448 3.28 -35.03 -17.83
C LYS A 448 3.17 -33.50 -17.84
N TRP A 449 3.02 -32.91 -16.65
CA TRP A 449 2.82 -31.48 -16.49
C TRP A 449 4.03 -30.66 -16.95
N ILE A 450 5.25 -31.00 -16.52
CA ILE A 450 6.48 -30.36 -17.01
C ILE A 450 6.60 -30.49 -18.54
N GLY A 451 6.23 -31.66 -19.09
CA GLY A 451 6.18 -31.87 -20.54
C GLY A 451 5.20 -30.94 -21.27
N GLU A 452 4.06 -30.62 -20.66
CA GLU A 452 3.09 -29.65 -21.18
C GLU A 452 3.63 -28.22 -21.12
N GLU A 453 4.29 -27.82 -20.03
CA GLU A 453 4.91 -26.49 -19.90
C GLU A 453 6.08 -26.29 -20.88
N ILE A 454 6.91 -27.32 -21.11
CA ILE A 454 7.97 -27.30 -22.13
C ILE A 454 7.37 -27.09 -23.52
N LYS A 455 6.28 -27.81 -23.85
CA LYS A 455 5.58 -27.63 -25.14
C LYS A 455 4.99 -26.23 -25.27
N PHE A 456 4.39 -25.70 -24.20
CA PHE A 456 3.86 -24.35 -24.16
C PHE A 456 4.96 -23.31 -24.44
N LEU A 457 6.10 -23.37 -23.73
CA LEU A 457 7.25 -22.49 -23.96
C LEU A 457 7.78 -22.57 -25.39
N LYS A 458 7.87 -23.77 -25.96
CA LYS A 458 8.35 -23.98 -27.32
C LYS A 458 7.41 -23.36 -28.37
N ASN A 459 6.10 -23.39 -28.11
CA ASN A 459 5.08 -22.90 -29.03
C ASN A 459 4.84 -21.39 -28.94
N LEU A 460 5.36 -20.71 -27.90
CA LEU A 460 5.29 -19.26 -27.79
C LEU A 460 6.07 -18.60 -28.93
N LYS A 461 5.36 -17.79 -29.71
CA LYS A 461 5.88 -17.07 -30.89
C LYS A 461 6.85 -15.97 -30.45
N GLY A 462 7.90 -15.77 -31.25
CA GLY A 462 8.89 -14.71 -31.06
C GLY A 462 10.29 -15.20 -31.37
N GLU A 463 11.16 -14.29 -31.82
CA GLU A 463 12.60 -14.54 -32.01
C GLU A 463 13.31 -14.57 -30.65
N ILE A 464 12.92 -15.52 -29.80
CA ILE A 464 13.50 -15.74 -28.48
C ILE A 464 14.37 -16.99 -28.58
N ARG A 465 15.65 -16.85 -28.27
CA ARG A 465 16.62 -17.95 -28.34
C ARG A 465 16.70 -18.73 -27.03
N VAL A 466 16.68 -18.02 -25.90
CA VAL A 466 16.76 -18.62 -24.58
C VAL A 466 15.37 -18.69 -23.94
N ARG A 467 14.90 -19.91 -23.66
CA ARG A 467 13.61 -20.19 -23.01
C ARG A 467 13.88 -20.91 -21.69
N CYS A 468 13.34 -20.38 -20.60
CA CYS A 468 13.56 -20.91 -19.26
C CYS A 468 12.22 -21.26 -18.59
N LEU A 469 12.12 -22.49 -18.08
CA LEU A 469 11.07 -22.92 -17.17
C LEU A 469 11.64 -22.83 -15.75
N LEU A 470 11.07 -21.96 -14.90
CA LEU A 470 11.55 -21.75 -13.54
C LEU A 470 10.67 -22.56 -12.57
N LEU A 471 11.26 -23.57 -11.94
CA LEU A 471 10.65 -24.45 -10.96
C LEU A 471 11.17 -24.15 -9.55
N SER A 472 10.52 -24.73 -8.55
CA SER A 472 10.91 -24.55 -7.16
C SER A 472 12.07 -25.47 -6.75
N TYR A 473 12.75 -25.13 -5.66
CA TYR A 473 13.87 -25.90 -5.13
C TYR A 473 13.49 -27.33 -4.69
N GLU A 474 12.23 -27.52 -4.28
CA GLU A 474 11.71 -28.79 -3.78
C GLU A 474 11.76 -29.91 -4.82
N PHE A 475 11.75 -29.59 -6.12
CA PHE A 475 11.95 -30.59 -7.17
C PHE A 475 13.33 -31.25 -7.13
N VAL A 476 14.36 -30.55 -6.63
CA VAL A 476 15.75 -31.00 -6.61
C VAL A 476 16.25 -31.33 -5.20
N THR A 477 15.36 -31.32 -4.21
CA THR A 477 15.70 -31.59 -2.81
C THR A 477 15.26 -33.01 -2.42
N PRO A 478 16.18 -33.87 -1.90
CA PRO A 478 15.84 -35.24 -1.51
C PRO A 478 14.70 -35.35 -0.48
N ASP A 479 14.59 -34.39 0.44
CA ASP A 479 13.53 -34.36 1.47
C ASP A 479 12.11 -34.28 0.88
N TYR A 480 11.99 -33.70 -0.33
CA TYR A 480 10.73 -33.41 -0.99
C TYR A 480 10.48 -34.36 -2.16
N ASN A 481 11.52 -34.65 -2.94
CA ASN A 481 11.45 -35.48 -4.12
C ASN A 481 12.50 -36.60 -4.08
N GLU A 482 12.02 -37.84 -4.01
CA GLU A 482 12.86 -39.04 -4.02
C GLU A 482 13.33 -39.41 -5.44
N ASN A 483 12.71 -38.85 -6.49
CA ASN A 483 12.93 -39.22 -7.90
C ASN A 483 13.89 -38.27 -8.63
N LEU A 484 15.02 -37.93 -8.00
CA LEU A 484 15.96 -36.92 -8.55
C LEU A 484 16.54 -37.30 -9.92
N GLU A 485 16.81 -38.58 -10.18
CA GLU A 485 17.30 -39.02 -11.50
C GLU A 485 16.26 -38.82 -12.61
N GLU A 486 14.98 -38.93 -12.29
CA GLU A 486 13.92 -38.67 -13.25
C GLU A 486 13.77 -37.17 -13.54
N ILE A 487 13.97 -36.32 -12.53
CA ILE A 487 14.08 -34.86 -12.73
C ILE A 487 15.26 -34.55 -13.63
N ARG A 488 16.43 -35.14 -13.38
CA ARG A 488 17.63 -34.98 -14.20
C ARG A 488 17.38 -35.36 -15.65
N GLU A 489 16.68 -36.47 -15.89
CA GLU A 489 16.32 -36.88 -17.25
C GLU A 489 15.33 -35.91 -17.91
N MET A 490 14.38 -35.35 -17.16
CA MET A 490 13.51 -34.29 -17.67
C MET A 490 14.28 -33.02 -18.05
N VAL A 491 15.26 -32.60 -17.25
CA VAL A 491 16.13 -31.47 -17.56
C VAL A 491 16.85 -31.71 -18.90
N ARG A 492 17.39 -32.92 -19.13
CA ARG A 492 18.03 -33.28 -20.40
C ARG A 492 17.04 -33.25 -21.57
N ARG A 493 15.82 -33.76 -21.40
CA ARG A 493 14.79 -33.73 -22.45
C ARG A 493 14.35 -32.32 -22.79
N ALA A 494 14.20 -31.45 -21.79
CA ALA A 494 13.90 -30.04 -21.97
C ALA A 494 15.01 -29.34 -22.76
N ALA A 495 16.28 -29.58 -22.40
CA ALA A 495 17.43 -29.01 -23.10
C ALA A 495 17.45 -29.42 -24.59
N ARG A 496 17.18 -30.70 -24.90
CA ARG A 496 17.02 -31.16 -26.31
C ARG A 496 15.86 -30.49 -27.04
N ALA A 497 14.84 -30.04 -26.31
CA ALA A 497 13.70 -29.30 -26.86
C ALA A 497 13.96 -27.78 -26.96
N GLY A 498 15.15 -27.30 -26.58
CA GLY A 498 15.50 -25.88 -26.57
C GLY A 498 14.92 -25.10 -25.38
N VAL A 499 14.63 -25.79 -24.27
CA VAL A 499 14.12 -25.18 -23.03
C VAL A 499 15.05 -25.53 -21.86
N THR A 500 15.53 -24.52 -21.17
CA THR A 500 16.33 -24.69 -19.95
C THR A 500 15.41 -24.76 -18.74
N ILE A 501 15.52 -25.81 -17.92
CA ILE A 501 14.83 -25.85 -16.62
C ILE A 501 15.77 -25.28 -15.56
N LEU A 502 15.26 -24.30 -14.82
CA LEU A 502 15.95 -23.63 -13.72
C LEU A 502 15.21 -23.91 -12.42
N PHE A 503 15.93 -24.06 -11.32
CA PHE A 503 15.37 -24.30 -9.99
C PHE A 503 15.74 -23.15 -9.07
N ALA A 504 14.79 -22.67 -8.26
CA ALA A 504 15.09 -21.70 -7.22
C ALA A 504 16.21 -22.25 -6.30
N PRO A 505 17.16 -21.43 -5.81
CA PRO A 505 18.24 -21.89 -4.94
C PRO A 505 17.81 -22.07 -3.48
N THR A 506 16.57 -21.71 -3.13
CA THR A 506 16.02 -21.73 -1.77
C THR A 506 14.59 -22.25 -1.76
N ARG A 507 14.16 -22.79 -0.61
CA ARG A 507 12.81 -23.32 -0.39
C ARG A 507 11.74 -22.22 -0.56
N MET A 508 10.59 -22.58 -1.12
CA MET A 508 9.48 -21.65 -1.35
C MET A 508 8.95 -21.07 -0.04
N GLU A 509 8.71 -21.93 0.95
CA GLU A 509 8.09 -21.57 2.24
C GLU A 509 8.89 -20.51 3.00
N LEU A 510 10.22 -20.60 2.95
CA LEU A 510 11.13 -19.72 3.71
C LEU A 510 11.37 -18.37 3.04
N TYR A 511 11.14 -18.26 1.73
CA TYR A 511 11.62 -17.10 0.99
C TYR A 511 10.55 -16.44 0.12
N LEU A 512 9.83 -17.23 -0.67
CA LEU A 512 8.78 -16.70 -1.55
C LEU A 512 7.51 -16.43 -0.75
N ASP A 513 7.07 -17.40 0.05
CA ASP A 513 5.85 -17.27 0.84
C ASP A 513 5.94 -16.14 1.84
N GLU A 514 7.01 -16.07 2.62
CA GLU A 514 7.18 -15.01 3.61
C GLU A 514 7.11 -13.62 2.96
N GLU A 515 7.75 -13.43 1.81
CA GLU A 515 7.72 -12.15 1.10
C GLU A 515 6.34 -11.85 0.48
N VAL A 516 5.66 -12.83 -0.13
CA VAL A 516 4.27 -12.65 -0.61
C VAL A 516 3.36 -12.27 0.55
N ARG A 517 3.45 -12.99 1.67
CA ARG A 517 2.67 -12.74 2.89
C ARG A 517 2.92 -11.36 3.45
N LYS A 518 4.19 -10.95 3.51
CA LYS A 518 4.59 -9.61 3.95
C LYS A 518 4.03 -8.52 3.05
N ARG A 519 4.06 -8.71 1.73
CA ARG A 519 3.48 -7.77 0.75
C ARG A 519 1.96 -7.71 0.86
N MET A 520 1.26 -8.84 0.87
CA MET A 520 -0.20 -8.93 1.09
C MET A 520 -0.59 -8.25 2.41
N ARG A 521 0.14 -8.50 3.49
CA ARG A 521 -0.08 -7.86 4.80
C ARG A 521 0.12 -6.36 4.73
N ARG A 522 1.22 -5.87 4.13
CA ARG A 522 1.47 -4.43 3.96
C ARG A 522 0.38 -3.77 3.13
N ALA A 523 -0.06 -4.41 2.05
CA ALA A 523 -1.12 -3.88 1.20
C ALA A 523 -2.48 -3.82 1.91
N ARG A 524 -2.83 -4.86 2.66
CA ARG A 524 -4.07 -4.92 3.46
C ARG A 524 -4.17 -3.84 4.53
N LYS A 525 -3.03 -3.31 5.00
CA LYS A 525 -3.01 -2.16 5.93
C LYS A 525 -3.43 -0.84 5.27
N LEU A 526 -3.29 -0.73 3.95
CA LEU A 526 -3.61 0.50 3.22
C LEU A 526 -5.11 0.75 3.18
N LYS A 527 -5.92 -0.28 2.92
CA LYS A 527 -7.39 -0.21 2.89
C LYS A 527 -7.97 -1.62 2.92
N HIS A 528 -9.05 -1.82 3.68
CA HIS A 528 -9.75 -3.08 3.70
C HIS A 528 -10.67 -3.19 2.50
N PHE A 529 -10.56 -4.30 1.76
CA PHE A 529 -11.49 -4.65 0.69
C PHE A 529 -12.07 -6.03 0.97
N PRO A 530 -13.35 -6.25 0.63
CA PRO A 530 -13.95 -7.55 0.81
C PRO A 530 -13.30 -8.57 -0.12
N GLN A 531 -13.17 -9.78 0.39
CA GLN A 531 -12.72 -10.91 -0.40
C GLN A 531 -13.75 -11.24 -1.49
N ARG A 532 -13.28 -11.37 -2.74
CA ARG A 532 -14.12 -11.81 -3.85
C ARG A 532 -14.29 -13.33 -3.84
N LYS A 533 -15.43 -13.82 -3.36
CA LYS A 533 -15.75 -15.26 -3.49
C LYS A 533 -15.96 -15.63 -4.96
N GLY A 534 -15.23 -16.62 -5.45
CA GLY A 534 -15.22 -17.03 -6.86
C GLY A 534 -15.06 -18.53 -7.04
N ALA A 535 -15.29 -19.03 -8.25
CA ALA A 535 -14.96 -20.40 -8.59
C ALA A 535 -13.44 -20.55 -8.72
N LEU A 536 -12.88 -21.56 -8.07
CA LEU A 536 -11.50 -22.00 -8.27
C LEU A 536 -11.48 -23.26 -9.13
N LYS A 537 -10.33 -23.59 -9.71
CA LYS A 537 -10.10 -24.94 -10.22
C LYS A 537 -9.51 -25.77 -9.09
N LEU A 538 -10.25 -26.78 -8.66
CA LEU A 538 -9.91 -27.60 -7.50
C LEU A 538 -9.65 -29.04 -7.92
N GLN A 539 -8.77 -29.70 -7.19
CA GLN A 539 -8.50 -31.12 -7.28
C GLN A 539 -8.89 -31.77 -5.98
N ILE A 540 -9.64 -32.87 -6.08
CA ILE A 540 -10.06 -33.67 -4.94
C ILE A 540 -9.19 -34.91 -4.90
N LEU A 541 -8.48 -35.13 -3.80
CA LEU A 541 -7.62 -36.27 -3.57
C LEU A 541 -8.25 -37.22 -2.55
N ASP A 542 -8.25 -38.51 -2.87
CA ASP A 542 -8.71 -39.58 -1.99
C ASP A 542 -7.57 -40.01 -1.07
N VAL A 543 -7.71 -39.74 0.22
CA VAL A 543 -6.71 -40.01 1.26
C VAL A 543 -7.16 -41.20 2.12
N PRO A 544 -6.42 -42.32 2.15
CA PRO A 544 -6.82 -43.52 2.89
C PRO A 544 -7.07 -43.25 4.38
N SER A 545 -8.10 -43.89 4.96
CA SER A 545 -8.50 -43.70 6.37
C SER A 545 -7.35 -43.90 7.36
N GLN A 546 -6.46 -44.84 7.07
CA GLN A 546 -5.28 -45.17 7.88
C GLN A 546 -4.25 -44.03 8.02
N TRP A 547 -4.38 -42.95 7.23
CA TRP A 547 -3.52 -41.76 7.33
C TRP A 547 -4.10 -40.68 8.24
N TRP A 548 -5.39 -40.76 8.54
CA TRP A 548 -6.07 -39.91 9.49
C TRP A 548 -6.00 -40.49 10.91
N ASP A 549 -6.08 -41.82 11.02
CA ASP A 549 -5.92 -42.55 12.28
C ASP A 549 -4.87 -43.68 12.16
N PRO A 550 -3.59 -43.42 12.48
CA PRO A 550 -2.54 -44.41 12.38
C PRO A 550 -2.56 -45.35 13.60
N SER A 551 -3.34 -46.41 13.52
CA SER A 551 -3.16 -47.58 14.38
C SER A 551 -1.87 -48.38 14.05
N ARG A 552 -1.12 -48.02 12.99
CA ARG A 552 0.14 -48.68 12.57
C ARG A 552 1.21 -47.74 11.98
N SER A 553 2.47 -48.07 12.29
CA SER A 553 3.84 -47.58 11.99
C SER A 553 4.21 -46.72 10.76
N SER A 554 3.32 -46.20 9.93
CA SER A 554 3.69 -45.39 8.74
C SER A 554 4.06 -43.94 9.10
N LEU A 555 5.25 -43.48 8.69
CA LEU A 555 5.71 -42.09 8.90
C LEU A 555 4.80 -41.06 8.19
N THR A 556 4.33 -41.35 6.98
CA THR A 556 3.43 -40.48 6.21
C THR A 556 2.10 -40.27 6.92
N SER A 557 1.56 -41.34 7.51
CA SER A 557 0.31 -41.30 8.27
C SER A 557 0.41 -40.42 9.51
N ARG A 558 1.60 -40.33 10.13
CA ARG A 558 1.85 -39.41 11.24
C ARG A 558 1.86 -37.94 10.79
N ARG A 559 2.36 -37.64 9.59
CA ARG A 559 2.45 -36.25 9.09
C ARG A 559 1.08 -35.62 8.86
N ILE A 560 0.18 -36.29 8.13
CA ILE A 560 -1.16 -35.75 7.84
C ILE A 560 -1.96 -35.61 9.14
N ARG A 561 -1.98 -36.64 9.99
CA ARG A 561 -2.67 -36.56 11.28
C ARG A 561 -2.16 -35.40 12.13
N ASN A 562 -0.85 -35.35 12.42
CA ASN A 562 -0.27 -34.31 13.27
C ASN A 562 -0.51 -32.90 12.69
N ALA A 563 -0.39 -32.74 11.36
CA ALA A 563 -0.65 -31.47 10.71
C ALA A 563 -2.15 -31.10 10.78
N SER A 564 -3.07 -32.06 10.63
CA SER A 564 -4.51 -31.80 10.75
C SER A 564 -4.91 -31.38 12.17
N GLU A 565 -4.44 -32.09 13.19
CA GLU A 565 -4.67 -31.75 14.60
C GLU A 565 -4.07 -30.38 14.95
N SER A 566 -2.88 -30.07 14.43
CA SER A 566 -2.25 -28.76 14.63
C SER A 566 -3.01 -27.65 13.89
N ALA A 567 -3.47 -27.91 12.66
CA ALA A 567 -4.28 -26.95 11.91
C ALA A 567 -5.59 -26.62 12.64
N GLU A 568 -6.27 -27.62 13.20
CA GLU A 568 -7.47 -27.43 14.03
C GLU A 568 -7.18 -26.59 15.27
N LEU A 569 -6.11 -26.90 16.02
CA LEU A 569 -5.69 -26.12 17.18
C LEU A 569 -5.41 -24.65 16.81
N PHE A 570 -4.68 -24.41 15.72
CA PHE A 570 -4.38 -23.05 15.28
C PHE A 570 -5.61 -22.32 14.75
N ALA A 571 -6.52 -23.00 14.06
CA ALA A 571 -7.80 -22.43 13.65
C ALA A 571 -8.64 -22.00 14.87
N GLU A 572 -8.67 -22.81 15.92
CA GLU A 572 -9.35 -22.46 17.18
C GLU A 572 -8.74 -21.18 17.79
N GLN A 573 -7.40 -21.09 17.85
CA GLN A 573 -6.73 -19.89 18.35
C GLN A 573 -7.00 -18.64 17.48
N LEU A 574 -7.14 -18.82 16.17
CA LEU A 574 -7.50 -17.75 15.23
C LEU A 574 -8.92 -17.24 15.47
N VAL A 575 -9.89 -18.13 15.63
CA VAL A 575 -11.28 -17.78 15.94
C VAL A 575 -11.36 -17.07 17.31
N GLN A 576 -10.53 -17.50 18.27
CA GLN A 576 -10.40 -16.85 19.58
C GLN A 576 -9.66 -15.50 19.55
N GLY A 577 -9.10 -15.10 18.40
CA GLY A 577 -8.40 -13.82 18.23
C GLY A 577 -7.05 -13.74 18.96
N ARG A 578 -6.41 -14.88 19.25
CA ARG A 578 -5.11 -14.94 19.95
C ARG A 578 -3.98 -14.95 18.93
N ASP A 579 -2.94 -14.15 19.15
CA ASP A 579 -1.73 -14.03 18.30
C ASP A 579 -1.99 -14.32 16.81
N ILE A 580 -2.92 -13.54 16.24
CA ILE A 580 -3.46 -13.78 14.90
C ILE A 580 -2.36 -13.93 13.85
N PRO A 581 -1.29 -13.09 13.82
CA PRO A 581 -0.24 -13.22 12.82
C PRO A 581 0.51 -14.55 12.91
N GLN A 582 0.87 -14.99 14.12
CA GLN A 582 1.58 -16.26 14.30
C GLN A 582 0.69 -17.44 13.92
N HIS A 583 -0.53 -17.52 14.46
CA HIS A 583 -1.41 -18.65 14.20
C HIS A 583 -1.86 -18.73 12.74
N ARG A 584 -1.94 -17.60 12.02
CA ARG A 584 -2.20 -17.58 10.57
C ARG A 584 -1.09 -18.25 9.78
N MET A 585 0.16 -17.97 10.17
CA MET A 585 1.34 -18.58 9.55
C MET A 585 1.36 -20.08 9.80
N GLU A 586 1.19 -20.50 11.06
CA GLU A 586 1.21 -21.91 11.45
C GLU A 586 0.04 -22.69 10.83
N PHE A 587 -1.17 -22.14 10.85
CA PHE A 587 -2.35 -22.71 10.19
C PHE A 587 -2.09 -22.95 8.70
N SER A 588 -1.56 -21.94 8.00
CA SER A 588 -1.25 -22.06 6.58
C SER A 588 -0.18 -23.11 6.31
N LEU A 589 0.86 -23.20 7.15
CA LEU A 589 1.93 -24.17 7.01
C LEU A 589 1.39 -25.60 7.20
N MET A 590 0.58 -25.83 8.23
CA MET A 590 0.00 -27.14 8.49
C MET A 590 -0.93 -27.60 7.36
N CYS A 591 -1.77 -26.69 6.85
CA CYS A 591 -2.60 -26.98 5.68
C CYS A 591 -1.76 -27.36 4.45
N GLU A 592 -0.69 -26.62 4.18
CA GLU A 592 0.21 -26.91 3.06
C GLU A 592 0.91 -28.27 3.20
N VAL A 593 1.30 -28.66 4.41
CA VAL A 593 1.86 -30.00 4.67
C VAL A 593 0.86 -31.09 4.28
N ILE A 594 -0.42 -30.94 4.66
CA ILE A 594 -1.48 -31.90 4.32
C ILE A 594 -1.66 -31.99 2.79
N GLU A 595 -1.79 -30.83 2.14
CA GLU A 595 -1.96 -30.73 0.68
C GLU A 595 -0.79 -31.36 -0.07
N ARG A 596 0.45 -31.08 0.37
CA ARG A 596 1.69 -31.61 -0.21
C ARG A 596 1.78 -33.13 -0.07
N GLU A 597 1.56 -33.66 1.14
CA GLU A 597 1.62 -35.10 1.39
C GLU A 597 0.51 -35.85 0.62
N ALA A 598 -0.68 -35.25 0.48
CA ALA A 598 -1.74 -35.79 -0.35
C ALA A 598 -1.36 -35.77 -1.84
N LEU A 599 -0.85 -34.66 -2.37
CA LEU A 599 -0.44 -34.54 -3.78
C LEU A 599 0.67 -35.53 -4.17
N LYS A 600 1.62 -35.76 -3.27
CA LYS A 600 2.73 -36.70 -3.47
C LYS A 600 2.25 -38.15 -3.48
N ASN A 601 1.33 -38.50 -2.58
CA ASN A 601 1.09 -39.91 -2.27
C ASN A 601 -0.33 -40.41 -2.60
N CYS A 602 -1.30 -39.55 -2.94
CA CYS A 602 -2.70 -39.92 -3.17
C CYS A 602 -3.14 -39.81 -4.64
N ARG A 603 -4.27 -40.45 -4.97
CA ARG A 603 -4.88 -40.36 -6.31
C ARG A 603 -5.81 -39.14 -6.36
N ILE A 604 -5.80 -38.45 -7.49
CA ILE A 604 -6.83 -37.44 -7.80
C ILE A 604 -8.13 -38.17 -8.14
N ALA A 605 -9.15 -38.02 -7.29
CA ALA A 605 -10.47 -38.58 -7.48
C ALA A 605 -11.25 -37.79 -8.56
N ALA A 606 -11.15 -36.46 -8.54
CA ALA A 606 -11.80 -35.59 -9.52
C ALA A 606 -11.14 -34.21 -9.61
N GLU A 607 -11.39 -33.50 -10.71
CA GLU A 607 -11.17 -32.06 -10.84
C GLU A 607 -12.54 -31.37 -10.95
N VAL A 608 -12.71 -30.25 -10.26
CA VAL A 608 -13.96 -29.48 -10.25
C VAL A 608 -13.68 -28.00 -10.47
N GLU A 609 -14.58 -27.33 -11.19
CA GLU A 609 -14.50 -25.91 -11.53
C GLU A 609 -15.91 -25.30 -11.62
N GLY A 610 -16.00 -23.98 -11.78
CA GLY A 610 -17.27 -23.28 -11.91
C GLY A 610 -18.14 -23.38 -10.65
N GLU A 611 -19.43 -23.66 -10.83
CA GLU A 611 -20.37 -23.69 -9.70
C GLU A 611 -20.12 -24.89 -8.77
N ASP A 612 -19.64 -26.02 -9.31
CA ASP A 612 -19.24 -27.19 -8.51
C ASP A 612 -18.14 -26.83 -7.50
N SER A 613 -17.15 -26.01 -7.91
CA SER A 613 -16.07 -25.63 -7.00
C SER A 613 -16.49 -24.58 -5.98
N ARG A 614 -17.42 -23.68 -6.32
CA ARG A 614 -18.02 -22.75 -5.35
C ARG A 614 -18.76 -23.47 -4.25
N GLU A 615 -19.64 -24.41 -4.62
CA GLU A 615 -20.40 -25.19 -3.64
C GLU A 615 -19.46 -26.03 -2.76
N LEU A 616 -18.42 -26.62 -3.35
CA LEU A 616 -17.41 -27.35 -2.59
C LEU A 616 -16.72 -26.46 -1.55
N ILE A 617 -16.28 -25.25 -1.93
CA ILE A 617 -15.66 -24.31 -0.99
C ILE A 617 -16.63 -23.91 0.12
N GLU A 618 -17.90 -23.65 -0.22
CA GLU A 618 -18.92 -23.30 0.79
C GLU A 618 -19.19 -24.45 1.76
N ALA A 619 -19.21 -25.69 1.28
CA ALA A 619 -19.40 -26.88 2.12
C ALA A 619 -18.19 -27.14 3.05
N LEU A 620 -16.97 -26.79 2.61
CA LEU A 620 -15.75 -26.88 3.43
C LEU A 620 -15.67 -25.78 4.50
N GLN A 621 -16.38 -24.67 4.33
CA GLN A 621 -16.39 -23.60 5.31
C GLN A 621 -17.17 -24.04 6.57
N HIS A 622 -16.53 -23.99 7.73
CA HIS A 622 -17.15 -24.33 9.00
C HIS A 622 -18.08 -23.21 9.47
N ARG A 623 -19.28 -23.59 9.93
CA ARG A 623 -20.29 -22.67 10.50
C ARG A 623 -20.43 -22.80 12.02
N GLU A 624 -19.81 -23.83 12.61
CA GLU A 624 -19.82 -24.12 14.04
C GLU A 624 -18.93 -23.14 14.82
N ASP A 625 -19.28 -22.88 16.09
CA ASP A 625 -18.68 -21.79 16.88
C ASP A 625 -17.14 -21.89 17.01
N ILE A 626 -16.58 -23.09 17.15
CA ILE A 626 -15.13 -23.27 17.37
C ILE A 626 -14.27 -22.98 16.14
N TYR A 627 -14.82 -23.12 14.92
CA TYR A 627 -14.12 -22.94 13.65
C TYR A 627 -14.84 -21.97 12.70
N HIS A 628 -15.69 -21.08 13.24
CA HIS A 628 -16.59 -20.27 12.43
C HIS A 628 -15.83 -19.45 11.38
N GLY A 629 -16.18 -19.67 10.11
CA GLY A 629 -15.61 -18.95 8.97
C GLY A 629 -14.29 -19.54 8.44
N VAL A 630 -13.72 -20.56 9.09
CA VAL A 630 -12.50 -21.24 8.64
C VAL A 630 -12.83 -22.28 7.57
N THR A 631 -12.03 -22.32 6.51
CA THR A 631 -12.09 -23.31 5.43
C THR A 631 -10.89 -24.23 5.55
N PHE A 632 -11.09 -25.48 5.96
CA PHE A 632 -10.04 -26.49 5.90
C PHE A 632 -9.95 -27.08 4.48
N PRO A 633 -8.74 -27.33 3.95
CA PRO A 633 -8.57 -27.94 2.64
C PRO A 633 -8.76 -29.47 2.70
N TYR A 634 -9.50 -30.00 3.68
CA TYR A 634 -9.67 -31.43 3.87
C TYR A 634 -10.95 -31.77 4.63
N VAL A 635 -11.34 -33.04 4.53
CA VAL A 635 -12.45 -33.66 5.27
C VAL A 635 -11.97 -35.00 5.81
N LYS A 636 -11.96 -35.17 7.13
CA LYS A 636 -11.57 -36.44 7.76
C LYS A 636 -12.64 -37.52 7.50
N PRO A 637 -12.29 -38.81 7.57
CA PRO A 637 -13.25 -39.90 7.40
C PRO A 637 -14.49 -39.77 8.30
N ASP A 638 -14.29 -39.40 9.57
CA ASP A 638 -15.37 -39.29 10.56
C ASP A 638 -16.29 -38.09 10.29
N ASP A 639 -15.78 -37.04 9.64
CA ASP A 639 -16.55 -35.83 9.29
C ASP A 639 -17.28 -35.96 7.95
N MET A 640 -16.92 -36.96 7.13
CA MET A 640 -17.47 -37.17 5.78
C MET A 640 -19.01 -37.24 5.76
N PRO A 641 -19.71 -37.95 6.68
CA PRO A 641 -21.16 -37.98 6.68
C PRO A 641 -21.81 -36.61 6.90
N GLN A 642 -21.22 -35.76 7.75
CA GLN A 642 -21.71 -34.41 7.99
C GLN A 642 -21.43 -33.50 6.80
N PHE A 643 -20.22 -33.60 6.23
CA PHE A 643 -19.82 -32.87 5.03
C PHE A 643 -20.72 -33.18 3.83
N LEU A 644 -21.03 -34.47 3.58
CA LEU A 644 -21.93 -34.88 2.50
C LEU A 644 -23.34 -34.28 2.62
N ARG A 645 -23.82 -33.99 3.83
CA ARG A 645 -25.13 -33.33 4.04
C ARG A 645 -25.12 -31.85 3.65
N LYS A 646 -23.95 -31.21 3.60
CA LYS A 646 -23.79 -29.81 3.17
C LYS A 646 -23.84 -29.66 1.64
N LEU A 647 -23.52 -30.72 0.90
CA LEU A 647 -23.52 -30.74 -0.57
C LEU A 647 -24.92 -30.97 -1.12
N GLN A 648 -25.31 -30.15 -2.09
CA GLN A 648 -26.57 -30.23 -2.84
C GLN A 648 -26.36 -30.81 -4.25
N ASN A 649 -25.17 -30.59 -4.84
CA ASN A 649 -24.84 -31.01 -6.18
C ASN A 649 -24.61 -32.52 -6.27
N ARG A 650 -25.42 -33.16 -7.13
CA ARG A 650 -25.41 -34.61 -7.34
C ARG A 650 -24.07 -35.14 -7.86
N LYS A 651 -23.36 -34.36 -8.68
CA LYS A 651 -22.04 -34.74 -9.21
C LYS A 651 -21.01 -34.75 -8.07
N LEU A 652 -20.95 -33.70 -7.24
CA LEU A 652 -20.08 -33.67 -6.07
C LEU A 652 -20.39 -34.82 -5.10
N LEU A 653 -21.67 -35.02 -4.77
CA LEU A 653 -22.10 -36.17 -3.95
C LEU A 653 -21.64 -37.50 -4.53
N SER A 654 -21.72 -37.69 -5.86
CA SER A 654 -21.27 -38.93 -6.50
C SER A 654 -19.76 -39.13 -6.43
N ILE A 655 -18.99 -38.04 -6.46
CA ILE A 655 -17.52 -38.07 -6.32
C ILE A 655 -17.15 -38.44 -4.90
N PHE A 656 -17.68 -37.72 -3.90
CA PHE A 656 -17.34 -37.94 -2.50
C PHE A 656 -17.85 -39.28 -1.94
N LYS A 657 -18.97 -39.82 -2.44
CA LYS A 657 -19.44 -41.16 -2.08
C LYS A 657 -18.51 -42.30 -2.52
N ARG A 658 -17.59 -42.04 -3.45
CA ARG A 658 -16.58 -43.01 -3.92
C ARG A 658 -15.26 -42.92 -3.15
N ILE A 659 -15.11 -41.92 -2.29
CA ILE A 659 -13.92 -41.73 -1.44
C ILE A 659 -14.13 -42.62 -0.21
N GLU A 660 -13.29 -43.64 -0.06
CA GLU A 660 -13.42 -44.61 1.04
C GLU A 660 -12.81 -44.11 2.35
N GLY A 661 -11.86 -43.17 2.29
CA GLY A 661 -11.23 -42.55 3.44
C GLY A 661 -11.66 -41.11 3.70
N GLY A 662 -10.68 -40.21 3.74
CA GLY A 662 -10.89 -38.77 3.80
C GLY A 662 -10.57 -38.11 2.47
N ALA A 663 -10.88 -36.83 2.35
CA ALA A 663 -10.59 -36.05 1.16
C ALA A 663 -9.62 -34.91 1.48
N VAL A 664 -8.70 -34.62 0.57
CA VAL A 664 -7.91 -33.38 0.57
C VAL A 664 -8.20 -32.63 -0.71
N ILE A 665 -8.42 -31.33 -0.61
CA ILE A 665 -8.79 -30.44 -1.70
C ILE A 665 -7.65 -29.47 -1.91
N THR A 666 -7.11 -29.41 -3.13
CA THR A 666 -6.04 -28.47 -3.49
C THR A 666 -6.47 -27.60 -4.65
N THR A 667 -5.98 -26.37 -4.71
CA THR A 667 -6.14 -25.54 -5.91
C THR A 667 -5.20 -26.01 -7.00
N LYS A 668 -5.69 -26.05 -8.25
CA LYS A 668 -4.85 -26.33 -9.41
C LYS A 668 -4.13 -25.04 -9.83
N PRO A 669 -2.80 -24.95 -9.68
CA PRO A 669 -2.09 -23.69 -9.88
C PRO A 669 -2.08 -23.26 -11.35
N TRP A 670 -2.02 -21.94 -11.57
CA TRP A 670 -1.85 -21.26 -12.88
C TRP A 670 -2.92 -21.46 -13.94
N GLU A 671 -4.06 -22.06 -13.60
CA GLU A 671 -5.21 -22.12 -14.50
C GLU A 671 -6.19 -20.99 -14.20
N LYS A 672 -6.53 -20.21 -15.23
CA LYS A 672 -7.53 -19.15 -15.13
C LYS A 672 -8.90 -19.77 -14.91
N SER A 673 -9.59 -19.30 -13.88
CA SER A 673 -11.02 -19.55 -13.67
C SER A 673 -11.75 -18.22 -13.87
N PRO A 674 -12.68 -18.10 -14.82
CA PRO A 674 -13.48 -16.90 -14.94
C PRO A 674 -14.35 -16.76 -13.68
N ALA A 675 -13.99 -15.82 -12.82
CA ALA A 675 -14.80 -15.45 -11.67
C ALA A 675 -15.66 -14.24 -12.07
N PRO A 676 -16.99 -14.40 -12.24
CA PRO A 676 -17.85 -13.29 -12.64
C PRO A 676 -17.82 -12.18 -11.58
N PHE A 677 -17.87 -10.93 -12.03
CA PHE A 677 -18.04 -9.75 -11.16
C PHE A 677 -19.49 -9.72 -10.65
N THR A 678 -19.75 -10.46 -9.57
CA THR A 678 -21.10 -10.60 -9.01
C THR A 678 -21.51 -9.44 -8.10
N ARG A 679 -20.61 -8.47 -7.84
CA ARG A 679 -20.91 -7.41 -6.90
C ARG A 679 -21.59 -6.24 -7.59
N LYS A 680 -22.92 -6.19 -7.45
CA LYS A 680 -23.70 -4.96 -7.56
C LYS A 680 -23.19 -4.02 -6.47
N VAL A 681 -22.59 -2.90 -6.85
CA VAL A 681 -22.10 -1.83 -5.97
C VAL A 681 -23.16 -1.60 -4.87
N ARG A 682 -22.84 -1.83 -3.59
CA ARG A 682 -23.69 -1.28 -2.53
C ARG A 682 -23.62 0.23 -2.70
N ALA A 683 -24.71 0.97 -2.49
CA ALA A 683 -24.80 2.43 -2.68
C ALA A 683 -23.91 3.28 -1.73
N ILE A 684 -22.83 2.70 -1.21
CA ILE A 684 -21.97 3.13 -0.11
C ILE A 684 -20.87 4.09 -0.60
N ASP A 685 -20.41 3.95 -1.85
CA ASP A 685 -19.30 4.74 -2.40
C ASP A 685 -19.75 5.78 -3.45
N ARG A 686 -21.07 6.00 -3.58
CA ARG A 686 -21.59 7.00 -4.50
C ARG A 686 -21.74 8.34 -3.78
N PRO A 687 -21.29 9.45 -4.39
CA PRO A 687 -21.66 10.79 -3.98
C PRO A 687 -23.14 10.88 -3.62
N PHE A 688 -23.43 11.21 -2.37
CA PHE A 688 -24.77 11.37 -1.84
C PHE A 688 -24.93 12.78 -1.28
N PRO A 689 -25.13 13.79 -2.14
CA PRO A 689 -25.50 15.11 -1.67
C PRO A 689 -26.83 14.99 -0.92
N LEU A 690 -26.84 15.42 0.35
CA LEU A 690 -28.06 15.39 1.16
C LEU A 690 -29.17 16.17 0.43
N PRO A 691 -30.37 15.59 0.28
CA PRO A 691 -31.51 16.33 -0.23
C PRO A 691 -31.70 17.62 0.58
N GLN A 692 -31.94 18.74 -0.11
CA GLN A 692 -31.96 20.07 0.53
C GLN A 692 -32.87 20.12 1.76
N GLY A 693 -34.09 19.60 1.69
CA GLY A 693 -35.02 19.59 2.82
C GLY A 693 -34.57 18.73 4.01
N VAL A 694 -33.75 17.69 3.77
CA VAL A 694 -33.15 16.91 4.86
C VAL A 694 -32.00 17.69 5.49
N LYS A 695 -31.15 18.30 4.66
CA LYS A 695 -30.04 19.13 5.14
C LYS A 695 -30.55 20.27 6.03
N GLU A 696 -31.54 21.03 5.56
CA GLU A 696 -32.16 22.12 6.32
C GLU A 696 -32.76 21.64 7.65
N ARG A 697 -33.38 20.45 7.68
CA ARG A 697 -33.90 19.87 8.92
C ARG A 697 -32.79 19.50 9.91
N ILE A 698 -31.69 18.93 9.43
CA ILE A 698 -30.52 18.61 10.26
C ILE A 698 -29.89 19.90 10.78
N ASP A 699 -29.64 20.88 9.91
CA ASP A 699 -29.02 22.15 10.29
C ASP A 699 -29.87 22.89 11.34
N ARG A 700 -31.21 22.86 11.21
CA ARG A 700 -32.13 23.39 12.22
C ARG A 700 -32.02 22.63 13.56
N LYS A 701 -32.04 21.30 13.54
CA LYS A 701 -31.90 20.45 14.74
C LYS A 701 -30.57 20.71 15.45
N VAL A 702 -29.49 20.91 14.70
CA VAL A 702 -28.16 21.26 15.22
C VAL A 702 -28.18 22.64 15.88
N ALA A 703 -28.85 23.63 15.27
CA ALA A 703 -29.00 24.97 15.85
C ALA A 703 -29.79 24.93 17.17
N GLU A 704 -30.93 24.25 17.20
CA GLU A 704 -31.75 24.05 18.40
C GLU A 704 -30.94 23.39 19.53
N ARG A 705 -30.22 22.30 19.24
CA ARG A 705 -29.40 21.59 20.23
C ARG A 705 -28.25 22.43 20.80
N LYS A 706 -27.68 23.34 20.01
CA LYS A 706 -26.66 24.28 20.52
C LYS A 706 -27.26 25.29 21.47
N GLU A 707 -28.43 25.85 21.13
CA GLU A 707 -29.15 26.78 21.99
C GLU A 707 -29.49 26.13 23.34
N GLU A 708 -29.97 24.88 23.31
CA GLU A 708 -30.26 24.07 24.49
C GLU A 708 -29.02 23.54 25.22
N ARG A 709 -27.81 23.77 24.69
CA ARG A 709 -26.52 23.27 25.22
C ARG A 709 -26.49 21.75 25.41
N LYS A 710 -27.14 21.00 24.50
CA LYS A 710 -27.15 19.53 24.52
C LYS A 710 -25.81 18.90 24.14
N TYR A 711 -24.94 19.65 23.44
CA TYR A 711 -23.59 19.22 23.15
C TYR A 711 -22.64 19.48 24.34
N VAL A 712 -21.90 18.44 24.72
CA VAL A 712 -20.77 18.49 25.66
C VAL A 712 -19.55 19.14 24.99
N SER A 713 -19.34 18.86 23.70
CA SER A 713 -18.26 19.45 22.91
C SER A 713 -18.53 20.91 22.53
N SER A 714 -17.47 21.65 22.17
CA SER A 714 -17.60 23.05 21.78
C SER A 714 -18.35 23.22 20.45
N TRP A 715 -19.18 24.25 20.33
CA TRP A 715 -20.00 24.50 19.13
C TRP A 715 -19.18 24.61 17.85
N ARG A 716 -18.00 25.27 17.91
CA ARG A 716 -17.09 25.37 16.77
C ARG A 716 -16.62 24.00 16.28
N THR A 717 -16.40 23.06 17.21
CA THR A 717 -15.99 21.69 16.87
C THR A 717 -17.16 20.89 16.27
N ILE A 718 -18.37 21.08 16.80
CA ILE A 718 -19.59 20.47 16.26
C ILE A 718 -19.86 20.97 14.84
N ASP A 719 -19.90 22.29 14.61
CA ASP A 719 -20.10 22.87 13.27
C ASP A 719 -19.14 22.31 12.23
N ARG A 720 -17.86 22.26 12.62
CA ARG A 720 -16.84 21.70 11.77
C ARG A 720 -17.06 20.22 11.48
N ALA A 721 -17.42 19.42 12.48
CA ALA A 721 -17.71 18.00 12.30
C ALA A 721 -18.90 17.77 11.37
N HIS A 722 -19.98 18.56 11.48
CA HIS A 722 -21.10 18.50 10.54
C HIS A 722 -20.68 18.86 9.12
N ASN A 723 -19.92 19.93 8.91
CA ASN A 723 -19.46 20.34 7.58
C ASN A 723 -18.60 19.24 6.93
N ILE A 724 -17.66 18.65 7.67
CA ILE A 724 -16.79 17.58 7.16
C ILE A 724 -17.63 16.34 6.82
N LEU A 725 -18.58 15.95 7.68
CA LEU A 725 -19.46 14.80 7.43
C LEU A 725 -20.34 15.02 6.20
N GLN A 726 -20.97 16.19 6.08
CA GLN A 726 -21.81 16.52 4.91
C GLN A 726 -20.98 16.55 3.61
N GLN A 727 -19.75 17.08 3.66
CA GLN A 727 -18.83 17.05 2.53
C GLN A 727 -18.49 15.60 2.16
N ALA A 728 -18.11 14.77 3.14
CA ALA A 728 -17.77 13.37 2.93
C ALA A 728 -18.92 12.60 2.26
N LEU A 729 -20.16 12.79 2.72
CA LEU A 729 -21.35 12.24 2.08
C LEU A 729 -21.53 12.75 0.65
N SER A 730 -21.42 14.07 0.45
CA SER A 730 -21.64 14.68 -0.86
C SER A 730 -20.62 14.27 -1.91
N GLU A 731 -19.37 14.03 -1.49
CA GLU A 731 -18.26 13.66 -2.37
C GLU A 731 -18.10 12.14 -2.49
N GLY A 732 -18.74 11.35 -1.62
CA GLY A 732 -18.59 9.90 -1.56
C GLY A 732 -17.21 9.47 -1.07
N ILE A 733 -16.57 10.29 -0.23
CA ILE A 733 -15.25 10.01 0.35
C ILE A 733 -15.37 9.54 1.80
N PRO A 734 -14.41 8.75 2.31
CA PRO A 734 -14.41 8.34 3.70
C PRO A 734 -14.33 9.52 4.67
N LEU A 735 -15.13 9.46 5.74
CA LEU A 735 -14.99 10.36 6.87
C LEU A 735 -13.73 9.98 7.64
N SER A 736 -12.73 10.85 7.60
CA SER A 736 -11.47 10.59 8.27
C SER A 736 -11.54 10.88 9.78
N MET A 737 -11.34 9.84 10.59
CA MET A 737 -11.19 9.86 12.04
C MET A 737 -9.73 10.15 12.42
N ALA A 738 -9.54 11.00 13.43
CA ALA A 738 -8.20 11.31 13.92
C ALA A 738 -7.69 10.15 14.79
N SER A 739 -6.40 9.83 14.73
CA SER A 739 -5.67 9.49 15.95
C SER A 739 -4.58 10.54 16.13
N PHE A 740 -4.46 11.06 17.36
CA PHE A 740 -3.61 12.19 17.75
C PHE A 740 -3.81 13.51 16.96
N GLY A 741 -4.85 14.25 17.37
CA GLY A 741 -4.74 15.70 17.51
C GLY A 741 -5.43 16.60 16.47
N GLY A 742 -6.15 16.05 15.49
CA GLY A 742 -7.03 16.89 14.68
C GLY A 742 -7.73 16.11 13.58
N ARG A 743 -9.01 15.81 13.79
CA ARG A 743 -10.00 15.51 12.74
C ARG A 743 -11.40 15.57 13.36
N ILE A 744 -11.95 14.46 13.83
CA ILE A 744 -13.12 14.47 14.73
C ILE A 744 -12.75 13.48 15.84
N ARG A 745 -12.64 13.95 17.09
CA ARG A 745 -12.42 13.03 18.22
C ARG A 745 -13.65 12.14 18.33
N SER A 746 -13.49 10.87 18.75
CA SER A 746 -14.63 9.95 18.95
C SER A 746 -15.80 10.59 19.71
N ALA A 747 -15.50 11.35 20.77
CA ALA A 747 -16.50 12.11 21.53
C ALA A 747 -17.35 13.05 20.64
N VAL A 748 -16.69 13.89 19.82
CA VAL A 748 -17.36 14.82 18.90
C VAL A 748 -18.10 14.03 17.82
N PHE A 749 -17.49 12.96 17.31
CA PHE A 749 -18.08 12.10 16.29
C PHE A 749 -19.40 11.53 16.77
N ILE A 750 -19.47 11.04 18.00
CA ILE A 750 -20.69 10.46 18.58
C ILE A 750 -21.78 11.49 18.73
N GLU A 751 -21.43 12.69 19.19
CA GLU A 751 -22.39 13.79 19.29
C GLU A 751 -22.94 14.20 17.91
N THR A 752 -22.07 14.34 16.92
CA THR A 752 -22.44 14.73 15.55
C THR A 752 -23.19 13.63 14.81
N ILE A 753 -22.74 12.38 14.88
CA ILE A 753 -23.32 11.27 14.11
C ILE A 753 -24.74 10.96 14.58
N LYS A 754 -25.06 11.24 15.85
CA LYS A 754 -26.42 11.09 16.41
C LYS A 754 -27.47 11.86 15.60
N ASP A 755 -27.10 13.01 15.04
CA ASP A 755 -28.00 13.81 14.19
C ASP A 755 -28.33 13.15 12.84
N TYR A 756 -27.59 12.11 12.46
CA TYR A 756 -27.71 11.42 11.18
C TYR A 756 -28.16 9.95 11.31
N VAL A 757 -28.17 9.33 12.49
CA VAL A 757 -28.50 7.89 12.62
C VAL A 757 -29.99 7.60 12.51
N TYR A 758 -30.85 8.56 12.85
CA TYR A 758 -32.31 8.37 12.85
C TYR A 758 -32.91 8.50 11.44
N SER A 759 -33.93 7.70 11.17
CA SER A 759 -34.59 7.61 9.87
C SER A 759 -35.15 8.96 9.44
N ALA A 760 -34.90 9.31 8.18
CA ALA A 760 -35.34 10.54 7.58
C ALA A 760 -36.41 10.24 6.53
N LYS A 761 -37.59 10.87 6.62
CA LYS A 761 -38.65 10.71 5.60
C LYS A 761 -38.08 10.95 4.20
N GLY A 762 -38.23 9.97 3.31
CA GLY A 762 -37.75 10.03 1.93
C GLY A 762 -36.26 9.69 1.74
N ILE A 763 -35.56 9.25 2.77
CA ILE A 763 -34.18 8.77 2.70
C ILE A 763 -34.12 7.31 3.11
N GLU A 764 -33.61 6.49 2.19
CA GLU A 764 -33.24 5.11 2.51
C GLU A 764 -32.02 5.07 3.42
N PRO A 765 -31.88 4.05 4.29
CA PRO A 765 -30.68 3.85 5.09
C PRO A 765 -29.40 3.95 4.25
N ARG A 766 -28.44 4.72 4.75
CA ARG A 766 -27.14 4.93 4.11
C ARG A 766 -26.04 4.43 5.03
N THR A 767 -24.83 4.41 4.52
CA THR A 767 -23.64 4.17 5.34
C THR A 767 -22.59 5.21 5.01
N LEU A 768 -21.75 5.54 5.99
CA LEU A 768 -20.66 6.48 5.87
C LEU A 768 -19.34 5.71 5.97
N PRO A 769 -18.53 5.64 4.90
CA PRO A 769 -17.20 5.03 5.01
C PRO A 769 -16.36 5.79 6.02
N ILE A 770 -15.57 5.08 6.83
CA ILE A 770 -14.74 5.66 7.88
C ILE A 770 -13.27 5.34 7.58
N ALA A 771 -12.42 6.35 7.52
CA ALA A 771 -10.96 6.19 7.36
C ALA A 771 -10.23 6.60 8.64
N TYR A 772 -9.13 5.93 8.96
CA TYR A 772 -8.31 6.21 10.13
C TYR A 772 -6.96 6.82 9.75
N SER A 773 -6.25 7.35 10.74
CA SER A 773 -4.97 8.05 10.53
C SER A 773 -3.83 7.16 10.05
N ASP A 774 -3.95 5.84 10.22
CA ASP A 774 -2.98 4.86 9.70
C ASP A 774 -3.29 4.46 8.25
N GLY A 775 -4.24 5.15 7.61
CA GLY A 775 -4.72 4.88 6.25
C GLY A 775 -5.81 3.82 6.19
N SER A 776 -5.95 2.98 7.23
CA SER A 776 -6.92 1.89 7.23
C SER A 776 -8.36 2.41 7.20
N GLU A 777 -9.24 1.73 6.49
CA GLU A 777 -10.67 2.03 6.46
C GLU A 777 -11.46 0.99 7.24
N GLY A 778 -12.31 1.49 8.13
CA GLY A 778 -13.24 0.72 8.94
C GLY A 778 -14.48 0.26 8.19
N GLU A 779 -15.34 -0.48 8.89
CA GLU A 779 -16.65 -0.80 8.33
C GLU A 779 -17.51 0.46 8.22
N PRO A 780 -18.30 0.64 7.14
CA PRO A 780 -19.13 1.80 6.97
C PRO A 780 -20.12 1.99 8.13
N PHE A 781 -20.18 3.21 8.67
CA PHE A 781 -21.05 3.55 9.79
C PHE A 781 -22.50 3.78 9.31
N PRO A 782 -23.51 3.11 9.89
CA PRO A 782 -24.88 3.20 9.38
C PRO A 782 -25.54 4.54 9.73
N LEU A 783 -26.13 5.20 8.72
CA LEU A 783 -26.88 6.45 8.82
C LEU A 783 -28.34 6.23 8.43
N PHE A 784 -29.23 7.07 8.96
CA PHE A 784 -30.67 7.08 8.68
C PHE A 784 -31.33 5.70 8.83
N SER A 785 -30.84 4.91 9.78
CA SER A 785 -31.15 3.47 9.90
C SER A 785 -31.93 3.11 11.17
N LEU A 786 -32.12 4.05 12.09
CA LEU A 786 -32.90 3.85 13.31
C LEU A 786 -34.24 4.61 13.27
N PRO A 787 -35.40 3.97 13.43
CA PRO A 787 -36.67 4.69 13.54
C PRO A 787 -36.72 5.50 14.85
N GLU A 788 -37.23 6.73 14.86
CA GLU A 788 -37.43 7.47 16.12
C GLU A 788 -38.52 6.79 16.97
N ILE A 789 -38.30 6.66 18.29
CA ILE A 789 -39.28 6.18 19.28
C ILE A 789 -39.30 7.12 20.49
N GLU A 790 -40.30 6.99 21.37
CA GLU A 790 -40.27 7.65 22.68
C GLU A 790 -39.25 6.97 23.60
N ARG A 791 -38.65 7.74 24.53
CA ARG A 791 -37.75 7.19 25.55
C ARG A 791 -38.46 6.05 26.28
N PRO A 792 -37.88 4.84 26.31
CA PRO A 792 -38.46 3.72 27.03
C PRO A 792 -38.72 4.05 28.51
N LYS A 793 -39.85 3.56 29.01
CA LYS A 793 -40.25 3.66 30.42
C LYS A 793 -40.08 2.27 31.06
N GLY A 794 -39.79 2.23 32.35
CA GLY A 794 -39.61 0.96 33.07
C GLY A 794 -38.40 1.00 33.99
N ARG A 795 -38.11 -0.16 34.59
CA ARG A 795 -36.94 -0.43 35.43
C ARG A 795 -35.78 -0.92 34.56
N PHE A 796 -34.83 -0.03 34.28
CA PHE A 796 -33.65 -0.33 33.48
C PHE A 796 -32.43 -0.56 34.39
N PHE A 797 -31.62 -1.57 34.07
CA PHE A 797 -30.38 -1.82 34.79
C PHE A 797 -29.33 -0.79 34.37
N LEU A 798 -28.85 0.02 35.33
CA LEU A 798 -27.81 1.00 35.07
C LEU A 798 -26.43 0.32 35.04
N TYR A 799 -25.78 0.36 33.88
CA TYR A 799 -24.49 -0.31 33.68
C TYR A 799 -23.41 0.67 33.18
N PRO A 800 -22.58 1.24 34.09
CA PRO A 800 -21.49 2.11 33.72
C PRO A 800 -20.29 1.30 33.22
N VAL A 801 -19.90 1.52 31.97
CA VAL A 801 -18.80 0.81 31.32
C VAL A 801 -17.76 1.77 30.75
N SER A 802 -16.48 1.41 30.85
CA SER A 802 -15.42 2.11 30.13
C SER A 802 -15.29 1.55 28.72
N LEU A 803 -14.98 2.41 27.75
CA LEU A 803 -14.78 1.93 26.38
C LEU A 803 -13.56 0.99 26.28
N VAL A 804 -12.45 1.37 26.93
CA VAL A 804 -11.19 0.63 26.92
C VAL A 804 -10.56 0.65 28.31
N SER A 805 -10.15 -0.52 28.82
CA SER A 805 -9.55 -0.66 30.16
C SER A 805 -8.19 0.04 30.27
N LEU A 806 -7.82 0.49 31.48
CA LEU A 806 -6.47 0.98 31.84
C LEU A 806 -5.96 2.17 31.00
N ARG A 807 -6.86 2.88 30.31
CA ARG A 807 -6.53 4.11 29.56
C ARG A 807 -6.64 5.35 30.42
N HIS A 808 -7.64 5.38 31.31
CA HIS A 808 -7.86 6.43 32.30
C HIS A 808 -8.20 5.75 33.62
N MET A 809 -7.22 5.67 34.52
CA MET A 809 -7.38 5.00 35.81
C MET A 809 -8.58 5.55 36.62
N ASP A 810 -8.88 6.84 36.46
CA ASP A 810 -10.01 7.48 37.12
C ASP A 810 -11.37 7.00 36.58
N VAL A 811 -11.44 6.61 35.30
CA VAL A 811 -12.65 6.01 34.71
C VAL A 811 -12.83 4.60 35.22
N ASP A 812 -11.76 3.81 35.23
CA ASP A 812 -11.83 2.41 35.67
C ASP A 812 -12.31 2.28 37.13
N ARG A 813 -12.15 3.33 37.94
CA ARG A 813 -12.69 3.42 39.32
C ARG A 813 -14.20 3.61 39.40
N VAL A 814 -14.82 4.18 38.37
CA VAL A 814 -16.26 4.53 38.36
C VAL A 814 -17.07 3.68 37.39
N THR A 815 -16.41 2.75 36.69
CA THR A 815 -17.06 1.81 35.76
C THR A 815 -16.99 0.40 36.29
N GLU A 816 -18.05 -0.38 36.06
CA GLU A 816 -18.13 -1.78 36.50
C GLU A 816 -17.28 -2.70 35.60
N ARG A 817 -17.11 -2.33 34.33
CA ARG A 817 -16.36 -3.12 33.34
C ARG A 817 -15.85 -2.26 32.20
N ALA A 818 -14.81 -2.71 31.51
CA ALA A 818 -14.42 -2.21 30.20
C ALA A 818 -15.03 -3.07 29.07
N LEU A 819 -15.56 -2.42 28.02
CA LEU A 819 -16.03 -3.11 26.81
C LEU A 819 -14.88 -3.84 26.10
N VAL A 820 -13.71 -3.21 26.03
CA VAL A 820 -12.51 -3.79 25.40
C VAL A 820 -11.30 -3.67 26.31
N ARG A 821 -10.41 -4.66 26.33
CA ARG A 821 -9.16 -4.55 27.08
C ARG A 821 -8.11 -3.81 26.26
N ASN A 822 -7.32 -2.94 26.88
CA ASN A 822 -6.24 -2.24 26.17
C ASN A 822 -5.22 -3.20 25.54
N ARG A 823 -4.93 -4.35 26.18
CA ARG A 823 -4.06 -5.38 25.61
C ARG A 823 -4.63 -5.94 24.30
N GLU A 824 -5.93 -6.16 24.20
CA GLU A 824 -6.56 -6.69 22.98
C GLU A 824 -6.46 -5.70 21.82
N ILE A 825 -6.76 -4.43 22.08
CA ILE A 825 -6.64 -3.35 21.08
C ILE A 825 -5.18 -3.16 20.62
N GLN A 826 -4.21 -3.34 21.51
CA GLN A 826 -2.78 -3.23 21.17
C GLN A 826 -2.28 -4.37 20.28
N LEU A 827 -2.99 -5.51 20.23
CA LEU A 827 -2.67 -6.63 19.35
C LEU A 827 -3.20 -6.43 17.92
N CYS A 828 -4.17 -5.53 17.73
CA CYS A 828 -4.65 -5.16 16.40
C CYS A 828 -3.56 -4.41 15.64
N GLU A 829 -3.38 -4.74 14.37
CA GLU A 829 -2.33 -4.16 13.54
C GLU A 829 -2.72 -2.80 12.95
N THR A 830 -4.03 -2.57 12.79
CA THR A 830 -4.59 -1.35 12.22
C THR A 830 -5.73 -0.80 13.07
N ALA A 831 -6.04 0.47 12.88
CA ALA A 831 -7.18 1.13 13.47
C ALA A 831 -8.52 0.48 13.04
N ALA A 832 -8.67 0.08 11.79
CA ALA A 832 -9.84 -0.66 11.33
C ALA A 832 -10.03 -2.00 12.07
N GLU A 833 -8.94 -2.71 12.37
CA GLU A 833 -9.00 -3.93 13.20
C GLU A 833 -9.38 -3.62 14.66
N GLN A 834 -8.87 -2.51 15.22
CA GLN A 834 -9.28 -2.04 16.55
C GLN A 834 -10.78 -1.72 16.61
N GLU A 835 -11.30 -1.05 15.57
CA GLU A 835 -12.73 -0.78 15.43
C GLU A 835 -13.53 -2.08 15.37
N MET A 836 -13.15 -3.02 14.50
CA MET A 836 -13.85 -4.30 14.37
C MET A 836 -13.82 -5.10 15.67
N MET A 837 -12.70 -5.10 16.39
CA MET A 837 -12.60 -5.75 17.70
C MET A 837 -13.55 -5.10 18.71
N ALA A 838 -13.58 -3.77 18.78
CA ALA A 838 -14.48 -3.05 19.66
C ALA A 838 -15.96 -3.29 19.31
N PHE A 839 -16.29 -3.37 18.02
CA PHE A 839 -17.62 -3.72 17.55
C PHE A 839 -18.06 -5.10 18.08
N ARG A 840 -17.24 -6.15 17.86
CA ARG A 840 -17.57 -7.52 18.29
C ARG A 840 -17.74 -7.62 19.80
N ARG A 841 -16.77 -7.11 20.58
CA ARG A 841 -16.83 -7.13 22.04
C ARG A 841 -18.02 -6.36 22.60
N THR A 842 -18.40 -5.25 21.97
CA THR A 842 -19.56 -4.47 22.41
C THR A 842 -20.86 -5.20 22.12
N CYS A 843 -21.00 -5.81 20.92
CA CYS A 843 -22.14 -6.66 20.60
C CYS A 843 -22.27 -7.83 21.59
N GLU A 844 -21.19 -8.59 21.81
CA GLU A 844 -21.13 -9.70 22.78
C GLU A 844 -21.59 -9.24 24.18
N CYS A 845 -21.02 -8.14 24.67
CA CYS A 845 -21.32 -7.62 26.01
C CYS A 845 -22.80 -7.23 26.18
N ILE A 846 -23.37 -6.49 25.22
CA ILE A 846 -24.77 -6.05 25.29
C ILE A 846 -25.72 -7.23 25.11
N ASP A 847 -25.45 -8.12 24.15
CA ASP A 847 -26.29 -9.28 23.84
C ASP A 847 -26.37 -10.24 25.03
N GLU A 848 -25.23 -10.61 25.61
CA GLU A 848 -25.18 -11.49 26.77
C GLU A 848 -25.89 -10.86 27.97
N LEU A 849 -25.66 -9.57 28.25
CA LEU A 849 -26.24 -8.92 29.42
C LEU A 849 -27.77 -8.80 29.31
N ILE A 850 -28.31 -8.38 28.15
CA ILE A 850 -29.77 -8.30 27.97
C ILE A 850 -30.42 -9.69 28.10
N LYS A 851 -29.80 -10.74 27.54
CA LYS A 851 -30.30 -12.11 27.69
C LYS A 851 -30.35 -12.57 29.14
N VAL A 852 -29.33 -12.24 29.93
CA VAL A 852 -29.32 -12.53 31.38
C VAL A 852 -30.43 -11.75 32.10
N LEU A 853 -30.58 -10.44 31.82
CA LEU A 853 -31.62 -9.60 32.43
C LEU A 853 -33.04 -10.10 32.13
N LYS A 854 -33.23 -10.84 31.03
CA LYS A 854 -34.49 -11.49 30.66
C LYS A 854 -34.66 -12.92 31.17
N GLY A 855 -33.63 -13.48 31.82
CA GLY A 855 -33.62 -14.89 32.22
C GLY A 855 -33.54 -15.88 31.05
N GLU A 856 -33.12 -15.44 29.85
CA GLU A 856 -32.99 -16.30 28.67
C GLU A 856 -31.76 -17.21 28.73
N VAL A 857 -30.72 -16.83 29.49
CA VAL A 857 -29.42 -17.51 29.58
C VAL A 857 -28.99 -17.59 31.05
N GLY A 858 -28.49 -18.75 31.48
CA GLY A 858 -28.02 -18.97 32.85
C GLY A 858 -26.60 -18.43 33.10
N LYS A 859 -26.21 -18.25 34.36
CA LYS A 859 -24.87 -17.72 34.74
C LYS A 859 -23.69 -18.54 34.22
N GLU A 860 -23.88 -19.83 33.95
CA GLU A 860 -22.82 -20.74 33.47
C GLU A 860 -22.65 -20.72 31.95
N GLU A 861 -23.59 -20.11 31.23
CA GLU A 861 -23.65 -20.06 29.77
C GLU A 861 -23.09 -18.74 29.20
N VAL A 862 -22.72 -17.80 30.08
CA VAL A 862 -22.14 -16.50 29.68
C VAL A 862 -20.62 -16.51 29.68
N SER A 863 -20.03 -15.50 29.02
CA SER A 863 -18.58 -15.26 29.00
C SER A 863 -18.02 -15.19 30.42
N LEU A 864 -16.76 -15.65 30.60
CA LEU A 864 -16.07 -15.63 31.89
C LEU A 864 -16.08 -14.24 32.55
N GLY A 865 -15.96 -13.18 31.74
CA GLY A 865 -16.02 -11.81 32.21
C GLY A 865 -17.39 -11.41 32.74
N LEU A 866 -18.48 -11.82 32.08
CA LEU A 866 -19.83 -11.55 32.58
C LEU A 866 -20.16 -12.43 33.79
N ARG A 867 -19.71 -13.68 33.82
CA ARG A 867 -19.88 -14.57 34.97
C ARG A 867 -19.28 -13.98 36.25
N ALA A 868 -18.05 -13.48 36.18
CA ALA A 868 -17.41 -12.81 37.30
C ALA A 868 -18.20 -11.58 37.78
N PHE A 869 -18.75 -10.80 36.84
CA PHE A 869 -19.61 -9.66 37.17
C PHE A 869 -20.92 -10.08 37.84
N LEU A 870 -21.61 -11.10 37.34
CA LEU A 870 -22.84 -11.63 37.93
C LEU A 870 -22.62 -12.20 39.34
N MET A 871 -21.43 -12.77 39.61
CA MET A 871 -21.06 -13.19 40.97
C MET A 871 -20.92 -12.01 41.95
N MET A 872 -20.54 -10.83 41.44
CA MET A 872 -20.42 -9.60 42.23
C MET A 872 -21.76 -8.85 42.39
N LYS A 873 -22.74 -9.16 41.53
CA LYS A 873 -24.04 -8.49 41.45
C LYS A 873 -25.18 -9.51 41.36
N PRO A 874 -25.38 -10.37 42.38
CA PRO A 874 -26.40 -11.41 42.35
C PRO A 874 -27.83 -10.84 42.18
N GLU A 875 -28.07 -9.59 42.59
CA GLU A 875 -29.35 -8.90 42.42
C GLU A 875 -29.83 -8.84 40.97
N LEU A 876 -28.91 -8.93 40.00
CA LEU A 876 -29.24 -8.98 38.57
C LEU A 876 -30.05 -10.21 38.18
N LEU A 877 -29.96 -11.29 38.95
CA LEU A 877 -30.67 -12.54 38.72
C LEU A 877 -31.96 -12.65 39.55
N GLU A 878 -32.14 -11.75 40.53
CA GLU A 878 -33.26 -11.77 41.48
C GLU A 878 -34.39 -10.82 41.08
N GLU A 879 -34.10 -9.85 40.22
CA GLU A 879 -35.03 -8.78 39.82
C GLU A 879 -35.45 -8.89 38.35
N GLU A 880 -36.68 -8.50 38.05
CA GLU A 880 -37.15 -8.30 36.67
C GLU A 880 -36.72 -6.92 36.16
N TRP A 881 -36.11 -6.90 34.98
CA TRP A 881 -35.63 -5.69 34.33
C TRP A 881 -36.32 -5.51 32.98
N ASP A 882 -36.83 -4.29 32.73
CA ASP A 882 -37.44 -3.94 31.44
C ASP A 882 -36.36 -3.74 30.34
N GLY A 883 -35.12 -3.48 30.74
CA GLY A 883 -34.02 -3.29 29.82
C GLY A 883 -32.70 -2.87 30.46
N LEU A 884 -31.78 -2.43 29.61
CA LEU A 884 -30.42 -2.02 29.96
C LEU A 884 -30.21 -0.53 29.69
N GLU A 885 -29.78 0.23 30.70
CA GLU A 885 -29.30 1.61 30.55
C GLU A 885 -27.76 1.62 30.67
N MET A 886 -27.08 1.58 29.52
CA MET A 886 -25.62 1.51 29.47
C MET A 886 -24.98 2.90 29.38
N HIS A 887 -24.13 3.24 30.36
CA HIS A 887 -23.39 4.51 30.39
C HIS A 887 -21.97 4.26 29.88
N ILE A 888 -21.65 4.73 28.67
CA ILE A 888 -20.36 4.44 28.02
C ILE A 888 -19.39 5.61 28.25
N TYR A 889 -18.38 5.39 29.08
CA TYR A 889 -17.33 6.37 29.39
C TYR A 889 -16.24 6.38 28.32
N HIS A 890 -16.11 7.53 27.65
CA HIS A 890 -15.18 7.74 26.55
C HIS A 890 -13.77 8.04 27.02
N ALA A 891 -12.87 7.07 26.84
CA ALA A 891 -11.44 7.29 26.97
C ALA A 891 -10.89 8.14 25.80
N THR A 892 -10.00 9.10 26.09
CA THR A 892 -9.30 9.85 25.03
C THR A 892 -8.28 8.96 24.29
N GLY A 893 -8.15 9.12 22.96
CA GLY A 893 -7.00 8.64 22.18
C GLY A 893 -7.10 7.21 21.61
N LEU A 894 -8.31 6.67 21.47
CA LEU A 894 -8.61 5.42 20.73
C LEU A 894 -9.90 5.59 19.93
N GLU A 895 -9.85 6.50 18.96
CA GLU A 895 -10.98 6.82 18.10
C GLU A 895 -11.61 5.61 17.38
N PRO A 896 -10.85 4.61 16.89
CA PRO A 896 -11.43 3.45 16.21
C PRO A 896 -12.30 2.60 17.14
N ALA A 897 -11.87 2.43 18.41
CA ALA A 897 -12.67 1.69 19.39
C ALA A 897 -14.01 2.39 19.66
N GLY A 898 -14.00 3.73 19.66
CA GLY A 898 -15.22 4.53 19.84
C GLY A 898 -16.20 4.36 18.68
N VAL A 899 -15.70 4.41 17.44
CA VAL A 899 -16.53 4.16 16.25
C VAL A 899 -17.11 2.75 16.28
N GLY A 900 -16.28 1.73 16.56
CA GLY A 900 -16.68 0.33 16.59
C GLY A 900 -17.75 0.04 17.63
N ALA A 901 -17.57 0.55 18.86
CA ALA A 901 -18.56 0.40 19.92
C ALA A 901 -19.90 1.05 19.56
N TYR A 902 -19.89 2.25 18.96
CA TYR A 902 -21.16 2.91 18.60
C TYR A 902 -21.82 2.31 17.36
N ARG A 903 -21.04 1.72 16.45
CA ARG A 903 -21.58 0.88 15.37
C ARG A 903 -22.29 -0.35 15.95
N ALA A 904 -21.72 -0.97 16.99
CA ALA A 904 -22.35 -2.07 17.71
C ALA A 904 -23.60 -1.64 18.48
N VAL A 905 -23.57 -0.47 19.14
CA VAL A 905 -24.74 0.13 19.79
C VAL A 905 -25.90 0.28 18.80
N LEU A 906 -25.65 0.76 17.58
CA LEU A 906 -26.71 0.88 16.57
C LEU A 906 -27.29 -0.47 16.16
N GLU A 907 -26.45 -1.49 16.01
CA GLU A 907 -26.89 -2.86 15.72
C GLU A 907 -27.74 -3.43 16.86
N MET A 908 -27.31 -3.22 18.11
CA MET A 908 -28.03 -3.69 19.29
C MET A 908 -29.30 -2.90 19.55
N LEU A 909 -29.35 -1.60 19.26
CA LEU A 909 -30.58 -0.78 19.34
C LEU A 909 -31.65 -1.22 18.32
N LYS A 910 -31.25 -1.74 17.15
CA LYS A 910 -32.18 -2.36 16.20
C LYS A 910 -32.73 -3.67 16.74
N ARG A 911 -31.87 -4.49 17.34
CA ARG A 911 -32.23 -5.82 17.87
C ARG A 911 -33.07 -5.75 19.14
N TYR A 912 -32.72 -4.85 20.05
CA TYR A 912 -33.31 -4.68 21.38
C TYR A 912 -34.06 -3.35 21.50
N ARG A 913 -34.83 -3.01 20.46
CA ARG A 913 -35.56 -1.75 20.38
C ARG A 913 -36.51 -1.60 21.57
N GLY A 914 -36.42 -0.46 22.27
CA GLY A 914 -37.21 -0.19 23.47
C GLY A 914 -36.69 -0.84 24.76
N GLN A 915 -35.61 -1.64 24.70
CA GLN A 915 -35.03 -2.35 25.85
C GLN A 915 -33.57 -1.95 26.10
N LEU A 916 -33.02 -1.04 25.30
CA LEU A 916 -31.65 -0.55 25.43
C LEU A 916 -31.65 0.97 25.36
N ILE A 917 -31.07 1.60 26.38
CA ILE A 917 -30.76 3.02 26.43
C ILE A 917 -29.25 3.14 26.55
N VAL A 918 -28.62 3.94 25.69
CA VAL A 918 -27.17 4.19 25.75
C VAL A 918 -26.92 5.66 25.99
N VAL A 919 -26.17 5.96 27.05
CA VAL A 919 -25.80 7.32 27.46
C VAL A 919 -24.30 7.51 27.26
N PRO A 920 -23.85 8.25 26.23
CA PRO A 920 -22.44 8.61 26.10
C PRO A 920 -22.00 9.48 27.27
N ARG A 921 -20.91 9.12 27.93
CA ARG A 921 -20.25 9.95 28.97
C ARG A 921 -18.95 10.49 28.38
N ILE A 922 -18.92 11.79 28.10
CA ILE A 922 -17.81 12.46 27.40
C ILE A 922 -16.96 13.26 28.38
N PHE A 923 -15.64 13.06 28.35
CA PHE A 923 -14.71 13.83 29.16
C PHE A 923 -14.57 15.26 28.64
N SER A 924 -14.96 16.24 29.46
CA SER A 924 -14.87 17.67 29.14
C SER A 924 -14.61 18.46 30.40
N ARG A 925 -13.61 19.35 30.36
CA ARG A 925 -13.24 20.24 31.49
C ARG A 925 -12.94 19.51 32.81
N GLY A 926 -12.33 18.33 32.74
CA GLY A 926 -11.89 17.58 33.92
C GLY A 926 -12.91 16.58 34.48
N GLU A 927 -14.09 16.49 33.88
CA GLU A 927 -15.16 15.59 34.34
C GLU A 927 -15.87 14.89 33.17
N TYR A 928 -16.55 13.78 33.45
CA TYR A 928 -17.38 13.07 32.48
C TYR A 928 -18.81 13.60 32.52
N ARG A 929 -19.25 14.21 31.41
CA ARG A 929 -20.60 14.75 31.27
C ARG A 929 -21.46 13.82 30.41
N PRO A 930 -22.75 13.62 30.77
CA PRO A 930 -23.66 12.88 29.91
C PRO A 930 -23.94 13.68 28.63
N ALA A 931 -23.85 13.01 27.49
CA ALA A 931 -24.39 13.48 26.23
C ALA A 931 -25.81 12.90 26.04
N GLU A 932 -26.47 13.30 24.95
CA GLU A 932 -27.86 12.95 24.70
C GLU A 932 -28.03 11.43 24.43
N GLU A 933 -29.03 10.81 25.07
CA GLU A 933 -29.29 9.36 25.07
C GLU A 933 -29.66 8.76 23.70
N TRP A 934 -29.25 7.51 23.44
CA TRP A 934 -29.61 6.75 22.24
C TRP A 934 -30.54 5.61 22.64
N TYR A 935 -31.69 5.47 21.98
CA TYR A 935 -32.67 4.41 22.27
C TYR A 935 -33.52 4.09 21.06
#